data_AF-A0A917FE57-F1
#
_entry.id   AF-A0A917FE57-F1
#
_cell.length_a   1.000
_cell.length_b   1.000
_cell.length_c   1.000
_cell.angle_alpha   90.00
_cell.angle_beta   90.00
_cell.angle_gamma   90.00
#
_symmetry.space_group_name_H-M   'P 1'
#
loop_
_entity.id
_entity.type
_entity.pdbx_description
1 polymer ?
#
loop_
_entity_poly.entity_id
_entity_poly.type
_entity_poly.pdbx_seq_one_letter_code
_entity_poly.pdbx_strand_id
1 'polypeptide(L)'
;MSGGDSRGGPPPDRRTLLKAGAAGLLGAGALLAFPALLRAAPEAVMTDALWKEWQADWRWMEAIARRRQWQLTPLAIAPPARALDVRLMELRHGVKVPPQLRTLLTRYSARVSFGWHIPSHLHPLDHQRLPTSSANRNAVWDMAHMDQDAIPNFFGWKKQLAARDRSEAPNTPEMWEHQFPFYGLVNGDMLTIDMSKPEGPHPVRYFSHELETLHGMALAPDFLTFISEMSKLGMGGTEWASFGPFGSWDEPNQTFYLRADSAGGKAWRDWLEQDPAKVAADEPPLAIIAETPAERALLTAAMADSLPGVAAALAAGARPDVVWNGQWMLENQGWDEEFATALTFAVRHSNIPLLELLLEKGATLDTRRLPMAEAAKAGSLRTIEWLIARGARVNGWKDDRYWPLHNLIVTRARFIAPTRAELETRLAKEEGWDDATNRSPGMQKILRRQLDGHVTRDDYLAMVAAVLKAGADPDARWDNGTTMLMWAGVADGELLLKAGADVMARESDGDTPLHRATSPEKIRLLVAHGAKLDDLPPKDYVGESGDGRSTPLQTAVLLGRLIGGHARARTLLELGADARVRDGRGRSTLAYCTTIEGFEMIAAKGLDPKEPMPDGGTLLHNLFRTTSVRATFPEEVGYFDFLIRQGLDVNARDASGQTLLHVAVESTDTLADIALLLERGVDKTIRDKAGRRAVDLVPKSETDIRKLLG
;
A
#
# COMPACT_ATOMS: atom_id res chain seq x y z
N MET A 1 8.14 -11.85 -28.97
CA MET A 1 8.70 -10.67 -29.64
C MET A 1 7.89 -9.48 -29.16
N SER A 2 8.36 -8.50 -28.41
CA SER A 2 9.59 -8.25 -27.64
C SER A 2 9.42 -6.87 -27.01
N GLY A 3 9.72 -6.72 -25.72
CA GLY A 3 9.89 -5.45 -24.99
C GLY A 3 8.64 -4.97 -24.23
N GLY A 4 8.69 -4.57 -22.95
CA GLY A 4 9.81 -4.34 -22.05
C GLY A 4 9.26 -3.88 -20.69
N ASP A 5 9.99 -4.24 -19.64
CA ASP A 5 9.59 -4.36 -18.23
C ASP A 5 10.25 -3.27 -17.35
N SER A 6 9.88 -3.23 -16.06
CA SER A 6 10.71 -2.83 -14.88
C SER A 6 10.63 -1.36 -14.41
N ARG A 7 10.60 -0.95 -13.11
CA ARG A 7 10.97 -1.58 -11.81
C ARG A 7 10.26 -0.90 -10.62
N GLY A 8 9.70 -1.69 -9.71
CA GLY A 8 9.48 -1.36 -8.30
C GLY A 8 10.70 -1.82 -7.46
N GLY A 9 11.02 -1.08 -6.40
CA GLY A 9 12.14 -1.34 -5.49
C GLY A 9 11.84 -2.37 -4.39
N PRO A 10 12.86 -2.80 -3.62
CA PRO A 10 12.86 -3.94 -2.70
C PRO A 10 12.14 -3.66 -1.36
N PRO A 11 11.89 -4.69 -0.52
CA PRO A 11 11.12 -4.60 0.71
C PRO A 11 12.02 -4.26 1.92
N PRO A 12 11.44 -3.79 3.04
CA PRO A 12 12.16 -3.57 4.30
C PRO A 12 12.37 -4.88 5.11
N ASP A 13 13.56 -5.06 5.70
CA ASP A 13 13.90 -6.17 6.60
C ASP A 13 13.44 -5.93 8.07
N ARG A 14 13.22 -7.06 8.74
CA ARG A 14 12.51 -7.38 9.99
C ARG A 14 12.84 -6.51 11.21
N ARG A 15 11.86 -5.71 11.66
CA ARG A 15 11.44 -5.56 13.08
C ARG A 15 10.29 -4.56 13.36
N THR A 16 9.70 -3.93 12.35
CA THR A 16 8.74 -2.84 12.55
C THR A 16 7.43 -3.11 11.83
N LEU A 17 6.62 -4.01 12.38
CA LEU A 17 5.17 -4.08 12.17
C LEU A 17 4.61 -4.97 13.30
N LEU A 18 3.52 -4.53 13.96
CA LEU A 18 2.83 -5.17 15.11
C LEU A 18 3.26 -4.74 16.53
N LYS A 19 3.23 -3.43 16.83
CA LYS A 19 2.86 -2.93 18.17
C LYS A 19 2.06 -1.63 18.09
N ALA A 20 0.78 -1.73 17.75
CA ALA A 20 -0.19 -0.67 18.03
C ALA A 20 -1.53 -1.33 18.39
N GLY A 21 -1.84 -1.34 19.70
CA GLY A 21 -3.07 -1.96 20.20
C GLY A 21 -3.09 -2.26 21.69
N ALA A 22 -2.49 -1.42 22.54
CA ALA A 22 -2.74 -1.45 23.98
C ALA A 22 -2.26 -0.15 24.66
N ALA A 23 -3.16 0.79 24.88
CA ALA A 23 -3.02 1.78 25.95
C ALA A 23 -4.38 2.37 26.34
N GLY A 24 -4.81 2.09 27.58
CA GLY A 24 -5.84 2.89 28.26
C GLY A 24 -6.87 2.11 29.07
N LEU A 25 -6.52 1.61 30.26
CA LEU A 25 -7.26 1.85 31.52
C LEU A 25 -6.56 1.15 32.69
N LEU A 26 -6.00 1.95 33.61
CA LEU A 26 -5.54 1.55 34.93
C LEU A 26 -6.75 1.25 35.83
N GLY A 27 -6.78 0.07 36.41
CA GLY A 27 -7.73 -0.33 37.45
C GLY A 27 -7.22 -1.54 38.22
N ALA A 28 -6.88 -1.31 39.49
CA ALA A 28 -6.28 -2.19 40.48
C ALA A 28 -6.62 -3.71 40.45
N GLY A 29 -5.56 -4.52 40.52
CA GLY A 29 -5.41 -5.63 41.47
C GLY A 29 -6.18 -6.95 41.25
N ALA A 30 -5.53 -7.95 40.63
CA ALA A 30 -5.69 -9.36 41.00
C ALA A 30 -4.56 -10.23 40.42
N LEU A 31 -3.87 -10.90 41.35
CA LEU A 31 -3.08 -12.14 41.29
C LEU A 31 -2.76 -12.80 39.94
N LEU A 32 -1.45 -13.01 39.77
CA LEU A 32 -0.74 -13.86 38.81
C LEU A 32 -1.45 -15.19 38.50
N ALA A 33 -1.89 -15.34 37.25
CA ALA A 33 -2.08 -16.64 36.62
C ALA A 33 -1.11 -16.74 35.43
N PHE A 34 -0.13 -17.64 35.52
CA PHE A 34 0.76 -18.00 34.41
C PHE A 34 -0.08 -18.51 33.22
N PRO A 35 0.23 -18.16 31.96
CA PRO A 35 -0.41 -18.80 30.82
C PRO A 35 0.06 -20.25 30.77
N ALA A 36 -0.90 -21.16 30.77
CA ALA A 36 -0.66 -22.57 30.52
C ALA A 36 0.07 -22.74 29.18
N LEU A 37 1.19 -23.45 29.22
CA LEU A 37 1.80 -24.08 28.05
C LEU A 37 0.69 -24.76 27.23
N LEU A 38 0.49 -24.30 26.00
CA LEU A 38 -0.34 -24.94 24.99
C LEU A 38 0.22 -26.33 24.71
N ARG A 39 -0.26 -27.30 25.48
CA ARG A 39 -0.28 -28.71 25.09
C ARG A 39 -1.06 -28.77 23.77
N ALA A 40 -0.50 -29.41 22.75
CA ALA A 40 -1.18 -29.66 21.48
C ALA A 40 -2.61 -30.13 21.76
N ALA A 41 -3.60 -29.35 21.32
CA ALA A 41 -4.99 -29.75 21.42
C ALA A 41 -5.14 -31.10 20.71
N PRO A 42 -5.91 -32.05 21.25
CA PRO A 42 -6.22 -33.28 20.52
C PRO A 42 -6.83 -32.92 19.16
N GLU A 43 -6.42 -33.60 18.10
CA GLU A 43 -6.91 -33.32 16.74
C GLU A 43 -8.44 -33.26 16.73
N ALA A 44 -9.00 -32.19 16.16
CA ALA A 44 -10.44 -32.02 16.03
C ALA A 44 -11.02 -33.19 15.24
N VAL A 45 -12.15 -33.74 15.71
CA VAL A 45 -12.85 -34.85 15.06
C VAL A 45 -14.11 -34.33 14.39
N MET A 46 -14.35 -34.75 13.15
CA MET A 46 -15.53 -34.36 12.41
C MET A 46 -16.79 -35.02 13.02
N THR A 47 -17.79 -34.19 13.37
CA THR A 47 -19.06 -34.64 13.97
C THR A 47 -20.27 -34.14 13.18
N ASP A 48 -21.43 -34.79 13.34
CA ASP A 48 -22.68 -34.35 12.72
C ASP A 48 -23.15 -32.98 13.26
N ALA A 49 -22.75 -32.62 14.50
CA ALA A 49 -23.03 -31.31 15.08
C ALA A 49 -22.21 -30.22 14.39
N LEU A 50 -20.90 -30.43 14.23
CA LEU A 50 -20.01 -29.50 13.53
C LEU A 50 -20.43 -29.34 12.05
N TRP A 51 -20.84 -30.43 11.39
CA TRP A 51 -21.38 -30.38 10.04
C TRP A 51 -22.61 -29.47 9.93
N LYS A 52 -23.53 -29.55 10.89
CA LYS A 52 -24.72 -28.69 10.94
C LYS A 52 -24.37 -27.23 11.21
N GLU A 53 -23.37 -26.97 12.06
CA GLU A 53 -22.86 -25.63 12.35
C GLU A 53 -22.33 -24.96 11.07
N TRP A 54 -21.44 -25.63 10.32
CA TRP A 54 -20.92 -25.09 9.07
C TRP A 54 -22.02 -24.78 8.05
N GLN A 55 -23.01 -25.67 7.92
CA GLN A 55 -24.14 -25.41 7.03
C GLN A 55 -24.98 -24.21 7.47
N ALA A 56 -25.08 -23.94 8.78
CA ALA A 56 -25.78 -22.76 9.28
C ALA A 56 -24.99 -21.49 8.93
N ASP A 57 -23.66 -21.50 9.13
CA ASP A 57 -22.78 -20.39 8.79
C ASP A 57 -22.81 -20.06 7.28
N TRP A 58 -22.74 -21.07 6.40
CA TRP A 58 -22.82 -20.83 4.95
C TRP A 58 -24.18 -20.27 4.52
N ARG A 59 -25.28 -20.76 5.11
CA ARG A 59 -26.62 -20.22 4.84
C ARG A 59 -26.81 -18.81 5.38
N TRP A 60 -26.21 -18.50 6.53
CA TRP A 60 -26.16 -17.15 7.09
C TRP A 60 -25.48 -16.19 6.10
N MET A 61 -24.31 -16.56 5.59
CA MET A 61 -23.59 -15.73 4.63
C MET A 61 -24.33 -15.63 3.28
N GLU A 62 -24.96 -16.71 2.81
CA GLU A 62 -25.81 -16.68 1.61
C GLU A 62 -26.95 -15.66 1.75
N ALA A 63 -27.62 -15.64 2.91
CA ALA A 63 -28.69 -14.68 3.20
C ALA A 63 -28.18 -13.23 3.19
N ILE A 64 -26.99 -12.98 3.74
CA ILE A 64 -26.35 -11.65 3.69
C ILE A 64 -26.07 -11.23 2.25
N ALA A 65 -25.44 -12.10 1.44
CA ALA A 65 -25.13 -11.80 0.05
C ALA A 65 -26.39 -11.48 -0.77
N ARG A 66 -27.50 -12.21 -0.55
CA ARG A 66 -28.80 -11.91 -1.18
C ARG A 66 -29.38 -10.58 -0.72
N ARG A 67 -29.39 -10.30 0.59
CA ARG A 67 -29.86 -9.03 1.17
C ARG A 67 -29.10 -7.83 0.62
N ARG A 68 -27.79 -7.99 0.39
CA ARG A 68 -26.90 -6.94 -0.12
C ARG A 68 -26.77 -6.92 -1.65
N GLN A 69 -27.53 -7.75 -2.37
CA GLN A 69 -27.53 -7.83 -3.83
C GLN A 69 -26.15 -8.12 -4.43
N TRP A 70 -25.34 -8.91 -3.74
CA TRP A 70 -24.03 -9.34 -4.23
C TRP A 70 -24.15 -10.42 -5.30
N GLN A 71 -23.08 -10.61 -6.07
CA GLN A 71 -22.97 -11.79 -6.91
C GLN A 71 -22.80 -13.02 -6.00
N LEU A 72 -23.55 -14.07 -6.27
CA LEU A 72 -23.65 -15.23 -5.39
C LEU A 72 -23.62 -16.51 -6.22
N THR A 73 -22.75 -17.43 -5.82
CA THR A 73 -22.90 -18.86 -6.11
C THR A 73 -23.64 -19.51 -4.95
N PRO A 74 -24.91 -19.92 -5.13
CA PRO A 74 -25.73 -20.48 -4.05
C PRO A 74 -25.10 -21.73 -3.44
N LEU A 75 -25.39 -21.98 -2.16
CA LEU A 75 -24.88 -23.16 -1.46
C LEU A 75 -25.40 -24.45 -2.12
N ALA A 76 -24.48 -25.30 -2.57
CA ALA A 76 -24.79 -26.64 -3.07
C ALA A 76 -23.86 -27.68 -2.43
N ILE A 77 -24.44 -28.74 -1.86
CA ILE A 77 -23.72 -29.81 -1.17
C ILE A 77 -23.93 -31.11 -1.95
N ALA A 78 -22.86 -31.69 -2.49
CA ALA A 78 -22.90 -32.94 -3.22
C ALA A 78 -22.95 -34.16 -2.26
N PRO A 79 -23.40 -35.34 -2.72
CA PRO A 79 -23.26 -36.58 -1.96
C PRO A 79 -21.80 -36.90 -1.57
N PRO A 80 -21.56 -37.75 -0.56
CA PRO A 80 -20.22 -38.22 -0.23
C PRO A 80 -19.56 -38.97 -1.40
N ALA A 81 -18.24 -38.86 -1.50
CA ALA A 81 -17.43 -39.59 -2.46
C ALA A 81 -17.36 -41.08 -2.07
N ARG A 82 -17.27 -41.97 -3.07
CA ARG A 82 -16.97 -43.37 -2.78
C ARG A 82 -15.52 -43.49 -2.34
N ALA A 83 -15.25 -44.39 -1.40
CA ALA A 83 -13.87 -44.68 -0.97
C ALA A 83 -12.93 -45.04 -2.14
N LEU A 84 -13.47 -45.67 -3.19
CA LEU A 84 -12.73 -45.98 -4.41
C LEU A 84 -12.28 -44.73 -5.16
N ASP A 85 -13.11 -43.69 -5.24
CA ASP A 85 -12.78 -42.47 -5.99
C ASP A 85 -11.62 -41.72 -5.30
N VAL A 86 -11.67 -41.63 -3.97
CA VAL A 86 -10.57 -41.07 -3.16
C VAL A 86 -9.30 -41.89 -3.37
N ARG A 87 -9.39 -43.22 -3.39
CA ARG A 87 -8.22 -44.10 -3.60
C ARG A 87 -7.62 -43.95 -4.99
N LEU A 88 -8.43 -43.76 -6.02
CA LEU A 88 -7.96 -43.54 -7.38
C LEU A 88 -7.18 -42.22 -7.51
N MET A 89 -7.66 -41.14 -6.87
CA MET A 89 -6.95 -39.86 -6.83
C MET A 89 -5.58 -39.99 -6.15
N GLU A 90 -5.51 -40.70 -5.01
CA GLU A 90 -4.24 -40.98 -4.32
C GLU A 90 -3.24 -41.72 -5.21
N LEU A 91 -3.69 -42.78 -5.88
CA LEU A 91 -2.85 -43.58 -6.76
C LEU A 91 -2.38 -42.79 -7.98
N ARG A 92 -3.24 -41.95 -8.56
CA ARG A 92 -2.92 -41.13 -9.74
C ARG A 92 -1.79 -40.16 -9.46
N HIS A 93 -1.83 -39.49 -8.31
CA HIS A 93 -0.89 -38.41 -7.98
C HIS A 93 0.24 -38.83 -7.04
N GLY A 94 0.21 -40.06 -6.52
CA GLY A 94 1.21 -40.53 -5.55
C GLY A 94 1.14 -39.82 -4.20
N VAL A 95 -0.03 -39.32 -3.81
CA VAL A 95 -0.27 -38.59 -2.56
C VAL A 95 -1.18 -39.37 -1.62
N LYS A 96 -1.13 -39.06 -0.32
CA LYS A 96 -2.11 -39.56 0.65
C LYS A 96 -3.09 -38.44 1.01
N VAL A 97 -4.38 -38.72 0.92
CA VAL A 97 -5.42 -37.78 1.37
C VAL A 97 -5.39 -37.67 2.90
N PRO A 98 -5.33 -36.46 3.47
CA PRO A 98 -5.32 -36.23 4.91
C PRO A 98 -6.50 -36.92 5.63
N PRO A 99 -6.31 -37.49 6.83
CA PRO A 99 -7.35 -38.26 7.53
C PRO A 99 -8.66 -37.50 7.76
N GLN A 100 -8.58 -36.24 8.20
CA GLN A 100 -9.76 -35.39 8.41
C GLN A 100 -10.52 -35.15 7.09
N LEU A 101 -9.79 -34.80 6.02
CA LEU A 101 -10.37 -34.57 4.70
C LEU A 101 -10.98 -35.85 4.12
N ARG A 102 -10.35 -37.01 4.29
CA ARG A 102 -10.91 -38.31 3.87
C ARG A 102 -12.24 -38.58 4.55
N THR A 103 -12.29 -38.41 5.87
CA THR A 103 -13.53 -38.60 6.64
C THR A 103 -14.63 -37.69 6.11
N LEU A 104 -14.31 -36.42 5.87
CA LEU A 104 -15.25 -35.45 5.31
C LEU A 104 -15.77 -35.88 3.92
N LEU A 105 -14.85 -36.20 3.00
CA LEU A 105 -15.18 -36.57 1.62
C LEU A 105 -16.05 -37.83 1.55
N THR A 106 -15.76 -38.85 2.36
CA THR A 106 -16.41 -40.16 2.26
C THR A 106 -17.68 -40.30 3.10
N ARG A 107 -17.85 -39.49 4.15
CA ARG A 107 -19.03 -39.56 5.03
C ARG A 107 -20.01 -38.42 4.84
N TYR A 108 -19.56 -37.22 4.47
CA TYR A 108 -20.40 -36.02 4.46
C TYR A 108 -20.62 -35.45 3.06
N SER A 109 -19.57 -35.10 2.32
CA SER A 109 -19.72 -34.53 0.99
C SER A 109 -18.44 -34.54 0.17
N ALA A 110 -18.54 -34.98 -1.10
CA ALA A 110 -17.45 -34.89 -2.07
C ALA A 110 -17.15 -33.46 -2.52
N ARG A 111 -18.14 -32.55 -2.43
CA ARG A 111 -18.06 -31.17 -2.91
C ARG A 111 -19.06 -30.28 -2.21
N VAL A 112 -18.60 -29.13 -1.74
CA VAL A 112 -19.46 -28.03 -1.30
C VAL A 112 -19.15 -26.80 -2.13
N SER A 113 -20.13 -26.35 -2.91
CA SER A 113 -20.06 -25.12 -3.70
C SER A 113 -20.75 -23.99 -2.95
N PHE A 114 -20.04 -22.89 -2.75
CA PHE A 114 -20.55 -21.66 -2.14
C PHE A 114 -19.53 -20.55 -2.39
N GLY A 115 -19.99 -19.38 -2.80
CA GLY A 115 -19.13 -18.22 -2.94
C GLY A 115 -19.90 -16.95 -3.25
N TRP A 116 -19.26 -15.81 -3.09
CA TRP A 116 -19.88 -14.51 -3.31
C TRP A 116 -18.81 -13.50 -3.73
N HIS A 117 -19.26 -12.43 -4.38
CA HIS A 117 -18.43 -11.31 -4.79
C HIS A 117 -19.23 -10.01 -4.68
N ILE A 118 -18.63 -9.00 -4.06
CA ILE A 118 -19.18 -7.65 -4.00
C ILE A 118 -18.96 -7.01 -5.37
N PRO A 119 -20.01 -6.60 -6.10
CA PRO A 119 -19.83 -5.84 -7.33
C PRO A 119 -19.02 -4.57 -7.07
N SER A 120 -18.15 -4.17 -8.01
CA SER A 120 -17.29 -2.96 -7.86
C SER A 120 -18.06 -1.72 -7.43
N HIS A 121 -19.28 -1.54 -7.95
CA HIS A 121 -20.13 -0.40 -7.61
C HIS A 121 -20.70 -0.42 -6.17
N LEU A 122 -20.58 -1.56 -5.48
CA LEU A 122 -20.96 -1.75 -4.08
C LEU A 122 -19.74 -1.96 -3.18
N HIS A 123 -18.51 -1.85 -3.70
CA HIS A 123 -17.33 -1.96 -2.88
C HIS A 123 -17.40 -0.91 -1.75
N PRO A 124 -17.15 -1.29 -0.49
CA PRO A 124 -16.85 -0.29 0.54
C PRO A 124 -15.63 0.52 0.07
N LEU A 125 -15.58 1.83 0.34
CA LEU A 125 -14.40 2.62 0.02
C LEU A 125 -13.16 1.92 0.65
N ASP A 126 -12.08 1.79 -0.13
CA ASP A 126 -10.93 0.85 0.01
C ASP A 126 -10.19 0.79 1.38
N HIS A 127 -10.65 1.51 2.40
CA HIS A 127 -9.90 1.76 3.64
C HIS A 127 -10.08 0.70 4.71
N GLN A 128 -11.13 -0.12 4.65
CA GLN A 128 -11.41 -1.08 5.73
C GLN A 128 -10.67 -2.43 5.54
N ARG A 129 -9.94 -2.62 4.43
CA ARG A 129 -9.26 -3.89 4.06
C ARG A 129 -10.17 -5.13 4.21
N LEU A 130 -11.48 -4.94 4.04
CA LEU A 130 -12.46 -6.00 4.15
C LEU A 130 -12.46 -6.86 2.88
N PRO A 131 -12.78 -8.15 2.98
CA PRO A 131 -12.91 -8.99 1.80
C PRO A 131 -13.97 -8.51 0.80
N THR A 132 -13.59 -8.46 -0.48
CA THR A 132 -14.49 -8.14 -1.60
C THR A 132 -15.03 -9.39 -2.31
N SER A 133 -14.54 -10.57 -1.96
CA SER A 133 -15.09 -11.84 -2.41
C SER A 133 -14.77 -12.96 -1.44
N SER A 134 -15.43 -14.10 -1.65
CA SER A 134 -15.05 -15.33 -1.00
C SER A 134 -13.70 -15.85 -1.52
N ALA A 135 -12.96 -16.56 -0.67
CA ALA A 135 -11.61 -17.08 -0.93
C ALA A 135 -11.52 -18.04 -2.11
N ASN A 136 -12.65 -18.59 -2.50
CA ASN A 136 -12.68 -20.00 -2.78
C ASN A 136 -13.24 -20.28 -4.18
N ARG A 137 -13.04 -19.43 -5.21
CA ARG A 137 -13.50 -19.67 -6.61
C ARG A 137 -14.89 -20.35 -6.72
N ASN A 138 -15.81 -20.01 -5.81
CA ASN A 138 -17.16 -20.58 -5.66
C ASN A 138 -17.31 -22.00 -5.06
N ALA A 139 -16.28 -22.59 -4.46
CA ALA A 139 -16.38 -23.86 -3.72
C ALA A 139 -15.57 -23.90 -2.43
N VAL A 140 -16.16 -24.37 -1.33
CA VAL A 140 -15.47 -24.55 -0.05
C VAL A 140 -14.44 -25.69 -0.15
N TRP A 141 -14.81 -26.77 -0.84
CA TRP A 141 -13.91 -27.80 -1.38
C TRP A 141 -14.57 -28.53 -2.54
N ASP A 142 -13.76 -29.13 -3.40
CA ASP A 142 -14.22 -29.99 -4.51
C ASP A 142 -13.17 -31.06 -4.81
N MET A 143 -13.53 -32.34 -4.66
CA MET A 143 -12.64 -33.46 -4.97
C MET A 143 -12.18 -33.47 -6.45
N ALA A 144 -13.03 -33.03 -7.38
CA ALA A 144 -12.64 -32.95 -8.79
C ALA A 144 -11.60 -31.84 -9.02
N HIS A 145 -11.76 -30.69 -8.38
CA HIS A 145 -10.76 -29.60 -8.41
C HIS A 145 -9.43 -30.04 -7.82
N MET A 146 -9.46 -30.78 -6.70
CA MET A 146 -8.23 -31.33 -6.10
C MET A 146 -7.48 -32.21 -7.10
N ASP A 147 -8.21 -33.10 -7.74
CA ASP A 147 -7.68 -34.11 -8.66
C ASP A 147 -7.18 -33.52 -9.98
N GLN A 148 -7.91 -32.57 -10.56
CA GLN A 148 -7.65 -32.05 -11.91
C GLN A 148 -6.76 -30.81 -11.91
N ASP A 149 -6.80 -30.01 -10.83
CA ASP A 149 -6.18 -28.69 -10.80
C ASP A 149 -5.22 -28.50 -9.63
N ALA A 150 -5.68 -28.64 -8.38
CA ALA A 150 -4.90 -28.25 -7.20
C ALA A 150 -3.59 -29.05 -7.06
N ILE A 151 -3.67 -30.38 -7.18
CA ILE A 151 -2.51 -31.26 -7.04
C ILE A 151 -1.52 -31.07 -8.21
N PRO A 152 -1.94 -31.14 -9.49
CA PRO A 152 -1.04 -30.90 -10.61
C PRO A 152 -0.36 -29.52 -10.58
N ASN A 153 -1.12 -28.45 -10.26
CA ASN A 153 -0.59 -27.09 -10.25
C ASN A 153 0.47 -26.89 -9.17
N PHE A 154 0.22 -27.38 -7.95
CA PHE A 154 1.19 -27.29 -6.85
C PHE A 154 2.49 -28.04 -7.15
N PHE A 155 2.42 -29.22 -7.77
CA PHE A 155 3.63 -29.95 -8.19
C PHE A 155 4.37 -29.24 -9.33
N GLY A 156 3.65 -28.55 -10.22
CA GLY A 156 4.23 -27.62 -11.18
C GLY A 156 5.02 -26.51 -10.49
N TRP A 157 4.45 -25.88 -9.46
CA TRP A 157 5.11 -24.82 -8.69
C TRP A 157 6.35 -25.31 -7.96
N LYS A 158 6.25 -26.44 -7.27
CA LYS A 158 7.39 -27.06 -6.59
C LYS A 158 8.58 -27.24 -7.54
N LYS A 159 8.33 -27.67 -8.78
CA LYS A 159 9.38 -27.82 -9.81
C LYS A 159 10.00 -26.47 -10.24
N GLN A 160 9.26 -25.38 -10.19
CA GLN A 160 9.67 -24.07 -10.72
C GLN A 160 10.24 -23.11 -9.67
N LEU A 161 9.74 -23.18 -8.43
CA LEU A 161 9.95 -22.16 -7.40
C LEU A 161 10.71 -22.67 -6.17
N ALA A 162 10.75 -23.98 -5.89
CA ALA A 162 11.30 -24.50 -4.63
C ALA A 162 12.80 -24.24 -4.39
N ALA A 163 13.56 -23.86 -5.42
CA ALA A 163 14.99 -23.55 -5.31
C ALA A 163 15.33 -22.06 -5.45
N ARG A 164 14.31 -21.18 -5.58
CA ARG A 164 14.52 -19.74 -5.75
C ARG A 164 14.60 -19.08 -4.38
N ASP A 165 15.79 -18.66 -3.97
CA ASP A 165 15.94 -17.78 -2.81
C ASP A 165 15.34 -16.40 -3.16
N ARG A 166 14.35 -15.94 -2.40
CA ARG A 166 13.76 -14.60 -2.51
C ARG A 166 13.77 -13.98 -1.13
N SER A 167 14.35 -12.80 -1.04
CA SER A 167 14.72 -12.09 0.18
C SER A 167 13.53 -11.51 0.98
N GLU A 168 12.29 -11.89 0.69
CA GLU A 168 11.09 -11.32 1.33
C GLU A 168 10.28 -12.33 2.16
N ALA A 169 10.26 -13.61 1.76
CA ALA A 169 9.62 -14.69 2.52
C ALA A 169 10.48 -15.97 2.48
N PRO A 170 10.56 -16.74 3.59
CA PRO A 170 11.34 -17.96 3.63
C PRO A 170 10.81 -18.97 2.59
N ASN A 171 11.58 -19.19 1.54
CA ASN A 171 11.28 -20.17 0.49
C ASN A 171 12.34 -21.27 0.47
N THR A 172 12.19 -22.28 1.34
CA THR A 172 13.13 -23.40 1.43
C THR A 172 12.58 -24.63 0.71
N PRO A 173 13.41 -25.45 0.03
CA PRO A 173 12.92 -26.66 -0.64
C PRO A 173 12.10 -27.58 0.27
N GLU A 174 12.45 -27.66 1.56
CA GLU A 174 11.82 -28.54 2.55
C GLU A 174 10.36 -28.19 2.81
N MET A 175 9.96 -26.92 2.71
CA MET A 175 8.59 -26.49 2.99
C MET A 175 7.59 -27.03 1.95
N TRP A 176 8.05 -27.32 0.73
CA TRP A 176 7.25 -27.87 -0.36
C TRP A 176 7.04 -29.38 -0.23
N GLU A 177 7.78 -30.03 0.67
CA GLU A 177 7.65 -31.45 0.93
C GLU A 177 6.45 -31.76 1.81
N HIS A 178 5.88 -32.95 1.58
CA HIS A 178 4.75 -33.47 2.35
C HIS A 178 3.51 -32.57 2.38
N GLN A 179 3.31 -31.72 1.39
CA GLN A 179 2.10 -30.88 1.28
C GLN A 179 1.01 -31.58 0.47
N PHE A 180 -0.21 -31.60 0.99
CA PHE A 180 -1.41 -32.00 0.25
C PHE A 180 -2.18 -30.75 -0.20
N PRO A 181 -2.05 -30.30 -1.46
CA PRO A 181 -2.81 -29.17 -1.98
C PRO A 181 -4.28 -29.55 -2.16
N PHE A 182 -5.17 -28.78 -1.54
CA PHE A 182 -6.61 -29.06 -1.60
C PHE A 182 -7.41 -27.95 -2.28
N TYR A 183 -6.85 -26.74 -2.44
CA TYR A 183 -7.58 -25.66 -3.08
C TYR A 183 -6.67 -24.60 -3.73
N GLY A 184 -7.14 -24.04 -4.85
CA GLY A 184 -6.50 -22.92 -5.53
C GLY A 184 -7.35 -21.65 -5.40
N LEU A 185 -6.73 -20.56 -4.97
CA LEU A 185 -7.38 -19.28 -4.72
C LEU A 185 -7.58 -18.50 -6.03
N VAL A 186 -8.37 -17.44 -5.97
CA VAL A 186 -8.73 -16.64 -7.15
C VAL A 186 -7.49 -15.98 -7.75
N ASN A 187 -6.60 -15.45 -6.92
CA ASN A 187 -5.36 -14.76 -7.31
C ASN A 187 -4.25 -15.71 -7.82
N GLY A 188 -4.49 -17.02 -7.81
CA GLY A 188 -3.51 -18.04 -8.24
C GLY A 188 -2.79 -18.73 -7.09
N ASP A 189 -2.98 -18.31 -5.84
CA ASP A 189 -2.35 -18.93 -4.67
C ASP A 189 -2.95 -20.28 -4.28
N MET A 190 -2.28 -20.99 -3.37
CA MET A 190 -2.61 -22.38 -3.03
C MET A 190 -2.78 -22.57 -1.52
N LEU A 191 -3.80 -23.35 -1.15
CA LEU A 191 -3.97 -23.86 0.20
C LEU A 191 -3.61 -25.34 0.25
N THR A 192 -2.78 -25.70 1.22
CA THR A 192 -2.29 -27.07 1.41
C THR A 192 -2.56 -27.55 2.83
N ILE A 193 -2.47 -28.86 3.04
CA ILE A 193 -2.46 -29.48 4.36
C ILE A 193 -1.08 -30.13 4.53
N ASP A 194 -0.36 -29.76 5.58
CA ASP A 194 0.97 -30.28 5.88
C ASP A 194 0.87 -31.70 6.46
N MET A 195 1.40 -32.66 5.73
CA MET A 195 1.39 -34.09 6.05
C MET A 195 2.77 -34.59 6.51
N SER A 196 3.67 -33.70 6.92
CA SER A 196 5.03 -34.05 7.38
C SER A 196 5.03 -34.97 8.61
N LYS A 197 4.01 -34.86 9.47
CA LYS A 197 3.83 -35.72 10.65
C LYS A 197 2.70 -36.73 10.37
N PRO A 198 2.97 -38.05 10.35
CA PRO A 198 1.94 -39.05 10.06
C PRO A 198 0.71 -38.99 10.97
N GLU A 199 0.94 -38.77 12.27
CA GLU A 199 -0.09 -38.69 13.32
C GLU A 199 -0.52 -37.25 13.65
N GLY A 200 -0.11 -36.29 12.82
CA GLY A 200 -0.41 -34.87 13.01
C GLY A 200 0.51 -34.12 13.99
N PRO A 201 0.23 -32.82 14.23
CA PRO A 201 -0.85 -32.04 13.62
C PRO A 201 -0.66 -31.86 12.10
N HIS A 202 -1.78 -31.73 11.37
CA HIS A 202 -1.82 -31.48 9.92
C HIS A 202 -2.28 -30.05 9.59
N PRO A 203 -1.43 -29.02 9.82
CA PRO A 203 -1.86 -27.63 9.65
C PRO A 203 -2.19 -27.29 8.21
N VAL A 204 -3.18 -26.40 8.04
CA VAL A 204 -3.49 -25.80 6.73
C VAL A 204 -2.48 -24.69 6.48
N ARG A 205 -1.75 -24.76 5.36
CA ARG A 205 -0.75 -23.77 4.96
C ARG A 205 -1.17 -23.01 3.70
N TYR A 206 -0.65 -21.79 3.58
CA TYR A 206 -0.85 -20.92 2.42
C TYR A 206 0.44 -20.77 1.63
N PHE A 207 0.37 -20.91 0.31
CA PHE A 207 1.49 -20.79 -0.60
C PHE A 207 1.17 -19.70 -1.64
N SER A 208 1.93 -18.61 -1.58
CA SER A 208 1.89 -17.53 -2.58
C SER A 208 2.77 -17.87 -3.79
N HIS A 209 2.30 -17.59 -5.01
CA HIS A 209 3.11 -17.71 -6.24
C HIS A 209 4.23 -16.67 -6.32
N GLU A 210 4.06 -15.53 -5.64
CA GLU A 210 5.00 -14.41 -5.63
C GLU A 210 6.04 -14.53 -4.51
N LEU A 211 5.82 -15.46 -3.57
CA LEU A 211 6.61 -15.68 -2.35
C LEU A 211 6.48 -14.50 -1.36
N GLU A 212 5.23 -14.09 -1.12
CA GLU A 212 4.85 -12.97 -0.23
C GLU A 212 4.78 -13.31 1.27
N THR A 213 4.47 -12.31 2.10
CA THR A 213 4.50 -12.32 3.59
C THR A 213 4.01 -13.61 4.30
N LEU A 214 2.94 -14.25 3.84
CA LEU A 214 2.39 -15.48 4.48
C LEU A 214 2.83 -16.78 3.80
N HIS A 215 3.73 -16.74 2.82
CA HIS A 215 4.17 -17.92 2.07
C HIS A 215 4.69 -19.03 2.99
N GLY A 216 4.13 -20.23 2.86
CA GLY A 216 4.43 -21.40 3.67
C GLY A 216 3.82 -21.41 5.07
N MET A 217 3.15 -20.35 5.50
CA MET A 217 2.66 -20.24 6.87
C MET A 217 1.41 -21.05 7.12
N ALA A 218 1.27 -21.53 8.37
CA ALA A 218 0.06 -22.19 8.81
C ALA A 218 -1.05 -21.17 9.14
N LEU A 219 -2.17 -21.27 8.42
CA LEU A 219 -3.40 -20.50 8.61
C LEU A 219 -4.35 -21.11 9.65
N ALA A 220 -4.17 -22.39 9.97
CA ALA A 220 -4.91 -23.10 11.00
C ALA A 220 -4.11 -24.32 11.48
N PRO A 221 -4.35 -24.81 12.70
CA PRO A 221 -3.67 -26.00 13.23
C PRO A 221 -4.09 -27.30 12.52
N ASP A 222 -5.27 -27.33 11.90
CA ASP A 222 -5.81 -28.46 11.16
C ASP A 222 -6.93 -28.03 10.19
N PHE A 223 -7.37 -28.95 9.32
CA PHE A 223 -8.33 -28.67 8.27
C PHE A 223 -9.74 -28.36 8.80
N LEU A 224 -10.20 -29.04 9.84
CA LEU A 224 -11.53 -28.78 10.41
C LEU A 224 -11.55 -27.41 11.11
N THR A 225 -10.48 -27.05 11.82
CA THR A 225 -10.35 -25.71 12.41
C THR A 225 -10.35 -24.63 11.32
N PHE A 226 -9.62 -24.83 10.23
CA PHE A 226 -9.62 -23.89 9.09
C PHE A 226 -11.02 -23.66 8.54
N ILE A 227 -11.75 -24.74 8.19
CA ILE A 227 -13.10 -24.61 7.64
C ILE A 227 -14.06 -23.99 8.65
N SER A 228 -13.92 -24.29 9.94
CA SER A 228 -14.77 -23.72 10.99
C SER A 228 -14.60 -22.20 11.09
N GLU A 229 -13.37 -21.71 11.18
CA GLU A 229 -13.11 -20.27 11.29
C GLU A 229 -13.46 -19.54 9.98
N MET A 230 -13.13 -20.12 8.82
CA MET A 230 -13.50 -19.55 7.53
C MET A 230 -15.01 -19.53 7.30
N SER A 231 -15.76 -20.55 7.75
CA SER A 231 -17.22 -20.56 7.62
C SER A 231 -17.86 -19.42 8.42
N LYS A 232 -17.42 -19.20 9.65
CA LYS A 232 -17.85 -18.06 10.49
C LYS A 232 -17.50 -16.70 9.89
N LEU A 233 -16.43 -16.63 9.11
CA LEU A 233 -16.01 -15.44 8.34
C LEU A 233 -16.72 -15.33 6.99
N GLY A 234 -17.68 -16.21 6.68
CA GLY A 234 -18.39 -16.23 5.41
C GLY A 234 -17.51 -16.65 4.23
N MET A 235 -16.41 -17.36 4.47
CA MET A 235 -15.37 -17.69 3.52
C MET A 235 -14.67 -16.46 2.90
N GLY A 236 -14.61 -15.31 3.59
CA GLY A 236 -14.06 -14.08 3.02
C GLY A 236 -12.53 -14.04 2.84
N GLY A 237 -12.09 -13.46 1.72
CA GLY A 237 -10.69 -13.05 1.45
C GLY A 237 -9.98 -13.96 0.45
N THR A 238 -9.22 -13.43 -0.51
CA THR A 238 -8.59 -14.20 -1.61
C THR A 238 -7.10 -14.43 -1.47
N GLU A 239 -6.44 -13.74 -0.54
CA GLU A 239 -4.98 -13.71 -0.42
C GLU A 239 -4.50 -13.21 0.93
N TRP A 240 -3.18 -13.21 1.16
CA TRP A 240 -2.56 -12.79 2.41
C TRP A 240 -3.03 -11.40 2.90
N ALA A 241 -3.15 -10.42 2.00
CA ALA A 241 -3.58 -9.06 2.35
C ALA A 241 -5.01 -9.04 2.91
N SER A 242 -5.90 -9.85 2.33
CA SER A 242 -7.29 -9.99 2.78
C SER A 242 -7.47 -10.86 4.04
N PHE A 243 -6.52 -11.77 4.31
CA PHE A 243 -6.51 -12.59 5.52
C PHE A 243 -5.85 -11.91 6.70
N GLY A 244 -4.98 -10.91 6.44
CA GLY A 244 -4.27 -10.14 7.45
C GLY A 244 -5.13 -9.65 8.62
N PRO A 245 -6.33 -9.06 8.38
CA PRO A 245 -7.20 -8.61 9.47
C PRO A 245 -7.75 -9.75 10.36
N PHE A 246 -7.80 -10.98 9.87
CA PHE A 246 -8.43 -12.12 10.55
C PHE A 246 -7.48 -12.90 11.46
N GLY A 247 -6.18 -12.63 11.40
CA GLY A 247 -5.17 -13.33 12.20
C GLY A 247 -4.17 -12.37 12.83
N SER A 248 -3.31 -12.93 13.66
CA SER A 248 -2.16 -12.22 14.23
C SER A 248 -0.94 -13.13 14.21
N TRP A 249 0.22 -12.53 13.98
CA TRP A 249 1.49 -13.26 13.94
C TRP A 249 1.92 -13.73 15.34
N ASP A 250 2.28 -15.00 15.45
CA ASP A 250 2.86 -15.62 16.64
C ASP A 250 4.35 -15.94 16.39
N GLU A 251 5.23 -15.01 16.78
CA GLU A 251 6.70 -15.13 16.59
C GLU A 251 7.27 -16.44 17.17
N PRO A 252 6.98 -16.81 18.44
CA PRO A 252 7.47 -18.05 19.03
C PRO A 252 7.14 -19.31 18.24
N ASN A 253 5.93 -19.38 17.65
CA ASN A 253 5.44 -20.59 16.99
C ASN A 253 5.53 -20.53 15.46
N GLN A 254 5.88 -19.37 14.89
CA GLN A 254 5.93 -19.13 13.43
C GLN A 254 4.59 -19.46 12.75
N THR A 255 3.47 -19.07 13.38
CA THR A 255 2.11 -19.33 12.87
C THR A 255 1.31 -18.04 12.69
N PHE A 256 0.30 -18.11 11.82
CA PHE A 256 -0.65 -17.02 11.57
C PHE A 256 -2.06 -17.60 11.47
N TYR A 257 -2.67 -17.93 12.63
CA TYR A 257 -3.99 -18.56 12.61
C TYR A 257 -5.11 -17.56 12.37
N LEU A 258 -5.97 -17.88 11.39
CA LEU A 258 -7.18 -17.12 11.12
C LEU A 258 -8.23 -17.44 12.18
N ARG A 259 -8.88 -16.39 12.69
CA ARG A 259 -9.91 -16.51 13.72
C ARG A 259 -11.04 -15.53 13.48
N ALA A 260 -12.27 -16.02 13.53
CA ALA A 260 -13.48 -15.20 13.47
C ALA A 260 -13.64 -14.29 14.69
N ASP A 261 -13.02 -14.62 15.82
CA ASP A 261 -13.02 -13.83 17.05
C ASP A 261 -11.88 -12.80 17.15
N SER A 262 -11.02 -12.72 16.12
CA SER A 262 -9.99 -11.68 15.99
C SER A 262 -10.62 -10.27 15.94
N ALA A 263 -9.81 -9.22 16.07
CA ALA A 263 -10.31 -7.85 15.96
C ALA A 263 -10.96 -7.59 14.59
N GLY A 264 -10.26 -7.93 13.50
CA GLY A 264 -10.81 -7.80 12.14
C GLY A 264 -11.95 -8.78 11.85
N GLY A 265 -11.91 -9.99 12.40
CA GLY A 265 -13.01 -10.96 12.26
C GLY A 265 -14.32 -10.45 12.89
N LYS A 266 -14.26 -9.85 14.08
CA LYS A 266 -15.42 -9.22 14.71
C LYS A 266 -15.91 -8.01 13.90
N ALA A 267 -15.00 -7.11 13.52
CA ALA A 267 -15.34 -5.93 12.72
C ALA A 267 -16.02 -6.30 11.38
N TRP A 268 -15.50 -7.33 10.70
CA TRP A 268 -16.09 -7.87 9.47
C TRP A 268 -17.51 -8.41 9.69
N ARG A 269 -17.72 -9.22 10.72
CA ARG A 269 -19.03 -9.80 11.02
C ARG A 269 -20.04 -8.73 11.45
N ASP A 270 -19.62 -7.78 12.26
CA ASP A 270 -20.44 -6.63 12.65
C ASP A 270 -20.84 -5.81 11.42
N TRP A 271 -19.91 -5.56 10.50
CA TRP A 271 -20.18 -4.87 9.25
C TRP A 271 -21.17 -5.63 8.38
N LEU A 272 -21.02 -6.95 8.21
CA LEU A 272 -21.93 -7.78 7.41
C LEU A 272 -23.39 -7.68 7.86
N GLU A 273 -23.62 -7.51 9.17
CA GLU A 273 -24.96 -7.41 9.76
C GLU A 273 -25.56 -6.01 9.74
N GLN A 274 -24.79 -4.98 9.36
CA GLN A 274 -25.34 -3.64 9.15
C GLN A 274 -26.36 -3.62 8.01
N ASP A 275 -27.33 -2.72 8.12
CA ASP A 275 -28.30 -2.48 7.05
C ASP A 275 -27.65 -1.62 5.97
N PRO A 276 -27.42 -2.14 4.74
CA PRO A 276 -26.78 -1.37 3.68
C PRO A 276 -27.58 -0.13 3.25
N ALA A 277 -28.89 -0.06 3.59
CA ALA A 277 -29.70 1.13 3.34
C ALA A 277 -29.45 2.26 4.37
N LYS A 278 -28.80 1.96 5.50
CA LYS A 278 -28.43 2.94 6.52
C LYS A 278 -27.00 3.40 6.29
N VAL A 279 -26.86 4.31 5.32
CA VAL A 279 -25.61 5.01 5.06
C VAL A 279 -25.38 6.03 6.18
N ALA A 280 -24.19 6.05 6.79
CA ALA A 280 -23.87 7.07 7.79
C ALA A 280 -23.88 8.47 7.14
N ALA A 281 -24.02 9.53 7.93
CA ALA A 281 -24.12 10.90 7.42
C ALA A 281 -22.89 11.37 6.58
N ASP A 282 -21.75 10.67 6.68
CA ASP A 282 -20.50 10.99 5.98
C ASP A 282 -19.97 9.81 5.14
N GLU A 283 -20.88 9.02 4.58
CA GLU A 283 -20.59 7.93 3.64
C GLU A 283 -21.26 8.19 2.28
N PRO A 284 -20.61 7.82 1.15
CA PRO A 284 -21.18 8.05 -0.18
C PRO A 284 -22.50 7.30 -0.39
N PRO A 285 -23.44 7.86 -1.17
CA PRO A 285 -24.65 7.14 -1.52
C PRO A 285 -24.32 5.89 -2.35
N LEU A 286 -25.21 4.90 -2.28
CA LEU A 286 -25.13 3.72 -3.13
C LEU A 286 -25.25 4.12 -4.61
N ALA A 287 -24.44 3.49 -5.44
CA ALA A 287 -24.45 3.72 -6.88
C ALA A 287 -25.78 3.22 -7.49
N ILE A 288 -26.40 4.05 -8.34
CA ILE A 288 -27.58 3.66 -9.11
C ILE A 288 -27.11 3.14 -10.46
N ILE A 289 -27.33 1.86 -10.74
CA ILE A 289 -26.83 1.25 -11.97
C ILE A 289 -27.77 1.54 -13.14
N ALA A 290 -27.20 1.92 -14.28
CA ALA A 290 -27.94 2.07 -15.52
C ALA A 290 -28.47 0.71 -16.03
N GLU A 291 -29.79 0.58 -16.09
CA GLU A 291 -30.49 -0.65 -16.48
C GLU A 291 -31.21 -0.47 -17.82
N THR A 292 -31.67 0.75 -18.11
CA THR A 292 -32.49 1.07 -19.28
C THR A 292 -31.68 1.65 -20.44
N PRO A 293 -32.18 1.56 -21.69
CA PRO A 293 -31.59 2.27 -22.83
C PRO A 293 -31.52 3.79 -22.64
N ALA A 294 -32.52 4.39 -21.99
CA ALA A 294 -32.54 5.83 -21.72
C ALA A 294 -31.40 6.26 -20.79
N GLU A 295 -31.10 5.48 -19.75
CA GLU A 295 -30.00 5.75 -18.82
C GLU A 295 -28.63 5.61 -19.47
N ARG A 296 -28.45 4.60 -20.34
CA ARG A 296 -27.22 4.48 -21.14
C ARG A 296 -27.09 5.64 -22.13
N ALA A 297 -28.19 6.10 -22.73
CA ALA A 297 -28.20 7.26 -23.60
C ALA A 297 -27.87 8.55 -22.83
N LEU A 298 -28.35 8.70 -21.59
CA LEU A 298 -28.03 9.83 -20.71
C LEU A 298 -26.52 9.91 -20.47
N LEU A 299 -25.87 8.83 -20.04
CA LEU A 299 -24.43 8.80 -19.78
C LEU A 299 -23.62 9.04 -21.05
N THR A 300 -24.02 8.43 -22.17
CA THR A 300 -23.37 8.64 -23.47
C THR A 300 -23.46 10.11 -23.92
N ALA A 301 -24.65 10.72 -23.80
CA ALA A 301 -24.87 12.11 -24.19
C ALA A 301 -24.12 13.09 -23.28
N ALA A 302 -24.09 12.85 -21.97
CA ALA A 302 -23.36 13.68 -21.02
C ALA A 302 -21.84 13.59 -21.23
N MET A 303 -21.32 12.38 -21.49
CA MET A 303 -19.91 12.17 -21.84
C MET A 303 -19.53 12.88 -23.16
N ALA A 304 -20.47 13.02 -24.09
CA ALA A 304 -20.31 13.76 -25.33
C ALA A 304 -20.63 15.27 -25.22
N ASP A 305 -20.86 15.77 -24.00
CA ASP A 305 -21.24 17.16 -23.70
C ASP A 305 -22.49 17.66 -24.48
N SER A 306 -23.45 16.76 -24.72
CA SER A 306 -24.65 17.03 -25.52
C SER A 306 -25.86 17.41 -24.66
N LEU A 307 -26.12 18.71 -24.50
CA LEU A 307 -27.31 19.21 -23.81
C LEU A 307 -28.64 18.66 -24.40
N PRO A 308 -28.86 18.64 -25.73
CA PRO A 308 -30.10 18.09 -26.29
C PRO A 308 -30.23 16.58 -26.06
N GLY A 309 -29.13 15.84 -26.14
CA GLY A 309 -29.13 14.39 -25.90
C GLY A 309 -29.45 14.05 -24.45
N VAL A 310 -28.88 14.79 -23.50
CA VAL A 310 -29.18 14.64 -22.07
C VAL A 310 -30.64 14.99 -21.79
N ALA A 311 -31.15 16.11 -22.33
CA ALA A 311 -32.55 16.48 -22.17
C ALA A 311 -33.51 15.42 -22.71
N ALA A 312 -33.21 14.84 -23.88
CA ALA A 312 -34.01 13.78 -24.48
C ALA A 312 -34.00 12.49 -23.64
N ALA A 313 -32.84 12.11 -23.10
CA ALA A 313 -32.73 10.92 -22.25
C ALA A 313 -33.49 11.08 -20.92
N LEU A 314 -33.38 12.25 -20.28
CA LEU A 314 -34.15 12.58 -19.06
C LEU A 314 -35.66 12.60 -19.35
N ALA A 315 -36.09 13.17 -20.48
CA ALA A 315 -37.49 13.14 -20.90
C ALA A 315 -38.02 11.72 -21.18
N ALA A 316 -37.12 10.80 -21.59
CA ALA A 316 -37.42 9.38 -21.76
C ALA A 316 -37.42 8.59 -20.43
N GLY A 317 -37.27 9.25 -19.29
CA GLY A 317 -37.35 8.63 -17.96
C GLY A 317 -36.01 8.15 -17.39
N ALA A 318 -34.88 8.58 -17.95
CA ALA A 318 -33.58 8.29 -17.35
C ALA A 318 -33.45 8.93 -15.96
N ARG A 319 -32.99 8.16 -14.97
CA ARG A 319 -32.63 8.71 -13.66
C ARG A 319 -31.31 9.49 -13.77
N PRO A 320 -31.19 10.69 -13.18
CA PRO A 320 -30.05 11.58 -13.40
C PRO A 320 -28.72 11.08 -12.80
N ASP A 321 -28.79 10.37 -11.66
CA ASP A 321 -27.62 9.94 -10.88
C ASP A 321 -27.18 8.49 -11.18
N VAL A 322 -27.61 7.95 -12.33
CA VAL A 322 -27.15 6.62 -12.77
C VAL A 322 -25.66 6.64 -13.11
N VAL A 323 -25.03 5.47 -13.01
CA VAL A 323 -23.65 5.20 -13.41
C VAL A 323 -23.60 3.96 -14.32
N TRP A 324 -22.48 3.77 -15.00
CA TRP A 324 -22.25 2.57 -15.82
C TRP A 324 -22.30 1.30 -14.96
N ASN A 325 -22.80 0.21 -15.55
CA ASN A 325 -22.71 -1.10 -14.92
C ASN A 325 -21.29 -1.68 -15.05
N GLY A 326 -20.94 -2.65 -14.18
CA GLY A 326 -19.60 -3.24 -14.17
C GLY A 326 -19.21 -3.94 -15.48
N GLN A 327 -20.18 -4.49 -16.23
CA GLN A 327 -19.92 -5.12 -17.52
C GLN A 327 -19.45 -4.11 -18.56
N TRP A 328 -20.09 -2.94 -18.63
CA TRP A 328 -19.68 -1.87 -19.52
C TRP A 328 -18.24 -1.42 -19.26
N MET A 329 -17.85 -1.35 -17.98
CA MET A 329 -16.49 -0.99 -17.57
C MET A 329 -15.44 -1.96 -18.10
N LEU A 330 -15.72 -3.27 -18.01
CA LEU A 330 -14.85 -4.32 -18.55
C LEU A 330 -14.77 -4.27 -20.09
N GLU A 331 -15.91 -4.09 -20.76
CA GLU A 331 -15.99 -4.07 -22.23
C GLU A 331 -15.33 -2.83 -22.85
N ASN A 332 -15.38 -1.69 -22.16
CA ASN A 332 -14.91 -0.40 -22.67
C ASN A 332 -13.58 0.05 -22.03
N GLN A 333 -13.00 -0.75 -21.13
CA GLN A 333 -11.82 -0.41 -20.34
C GLN A 333 -11.94 0.95 -19.64
N GLY A 334 -13.16 1.30 -19.24
CA GLY A 334 -13.52 2.64 -18.78
C GLY A 334 -13.23 2.88 -17.31
N TRP A 335 -12.16 2.31 -16.73
CA TRP A 335 -11.87 2.37 -15.29
C TRP A 335 -11.90 3.80 -14.70
N ASP A 336 -11.49 4.80 -15.49
CA ASP A 336 -11.58 6.23 -15.14
C ASP A 336 -13.00 6.78 -15.06
N GLU A 337 -14.02 6.02 -15.45
CA GLU A 337 -15.45 6.37 -15.44
C GLU A 337 -16.23 5.66 -14.34
N GLU A 338 -15.53 4.99 -13.42
CA GLU A 338 -16.16 4.40 -12.25
C GLU A 338 -16.88 5.50 -11.45
N PHE A 339 -18.14 5.21 -11.12
CA PHE A 339 -19.07 6.13 -10.43
C PHE A 339 -19.35 7.47 -11.13
N ALA A 340 -18.98 7.63 -12.41
CA ALA A 340 -19.28 8.85 -13.15
C ALA A 340 -20.79 8.92 -13.48
N THR A 341 -21.44 9.99 -13.02
CA THR A 341 -22.81 10.35 -13.39
C THR A 341 -22.82 11.40 -14.50
N ALA A 342 -23.98 11.65 -15.11
CA ALA A 342 -24.15 12.74 -16.06
C ALA A 342 -23.69 14.10 -15.50
N LEU A 343 -23.92 14.34 -14.21
CA LEU A 343 -23.46 15.56 -13.52
C LEU A 343 -21.94 15.66 -13.50
N THR A 344 -21.24 14.58 -13.16
CA THR A 344 -19.76 14.59 -13.14
C THR A 344 -19.16 14.81 -14.52
N PHE A 345 -19.78 14.30 -15.58
CA PHE A 345 -19.37 14.61 -16.96
C PHE A 345 -19.58 16.09 -17.28
N ALA A 346 -20.73 16.67 -16.94
CA ALA A 346 -21.00 18.09 -17.14
C ALA A 346 -20.00 19.00 -16.39
N VAL A 347 -19.57 18.60 -15.18
CA VAL A 347 -18.53 19.28 -14.41
C VAL A 347 -17.19 19.29 -15.15
N ARG A 348 -16.76 18.14 -15.69
CA ARG A 348 -15.49 18.03 -16.42
C ARG A 348 -15.45 18.91 -17.66
N HIS A 349 -16.59 19.11 -18.31
CA HIS A 349 -16.73 20.01 -19.45
C HIS A 349 -16.97 21.48 -19.05
N SER A 350 -17.08 21.77 -17.76
CA SER A 350 -17.47 23.09 -17.24
C SER A 350 -18.77 23.64 -17.86
N ASN A 351 -19.70 22.74 -18.20
CA ASN A 351 -20.94 23.07 -18.88
C ASN A 351 -22.05 23.43 -17.88
N ILE A 352 -22.05 24.70 -17.43
CA ILE A 352 -23.02 25.20 -16.46
C ILE A 352 -24.49 24.95 -16.90
N PRO A 353 -24.92 25.26 -18.13
CA PRO A 353 -26.29 24.96 -18.56
C PRO A 353 -26.70 23.49 -18.38
N LEU A 354 -25.78 22.56 -18.66
CA LEU A 354 -26.02 21.13 -18.46
C LEU A 354 -26.12 20.77 -16.98
N LEU A 355 -25.29 21.38 -16.12
CA LEU A 355 -25.39 21.22 -14.67
C LEU A 355 -26.72 21.73 -14.12
N GLU A 356 -27.21 22.89 -14.57
CA GLU A 356 -28.51 23.43 -14.16
C GLU A 356 -29.65 22.47 -14.55
N LEU A 357 -29.64 21.97 -15.79
CA LEU A 357 -30.64 21.01 -16.27
C LEU A 357 -30.66 19.74 -15.40
N LEU A 358 -29.48 19.20 -15.08
CA LEU A 358 -29.37 17.97 -14.29
C LEU A 358 -29.90 18.18 -12.87
N LEU A 359 -29.55 19.29 -12.22
CA LEU A 359 -30.10 19.63 -10.89
C LEU A 359 -31.61 19.85 -10.94
N GLU A 360 -32.13 20.53 -11.97
CA GLU A 360 -33.58 20.70 -12.17
C GLU A 360 -34.30 19.34 -12.28
N LYS A 361 -33.65 18.34 -12.87
CA LYS A 361 -34.18 16.96 -12.96
C LYS A 361 -33.84 16.08 -11.76
N GLY A 362 -33.31 16.66 -10.68
CA GLY A 362 -33.12 15.99 -9.40
C GLY A 362 -31.77 15.28 -9.24
N ALA A 363 -30.75 15.61 -10.03
CA ALA A 363 -29.39 15.13 -9.79
C ALA A 363 -28.88 15.62 -8.43
N THR A 364 -28.16 14.77 -7.69
CA THR A 364 -27.52 15.15 -6.43
C THR A 364 -26.12 15.71 -6.64
N LEU A 365 -25.71 16.67 -5.79
CA LEU A 365 -24.32 17.13 -5.70
C LEU A 365 -23.46 16.19 -4.83
N ASP A 366 -24.07 15.37 -3.99
CA ASP A 366 -23.36 14.44 -3.09
C ASP A 366 -23.23 13.05 -3.74
N THR A 367 -22.68 13.02 -4.96
CA THR A 367 -22.41 11.75 -5.64
C THR A 367 -21.21 11.04 -4.99
N ARG A 368 -21.11 9.72 -5.21
CA ARG A 368 -19.93 8.95 -4.79
C ARG A 368 -18.63 9.50 -5.41
N ARG A 369 -18.70 9.96 -6.65
CA ARG A 369 -17.62 10.70 -7.30
C ARG A 369 -17.86 12.20 -7.23
N LEU A 370 -17.42 12.81 -6.14
CA LEU A 370 -17.79 14.19 -5.79
C LEU A 370 -17.56 15.19 -6.93
N PRO A 371 -18.59 16.00 -7.29
CA PRO A 371 -18.49 17.05 -8.31
C PRO A 371 -17.35 18.04 -8.02
N MET A 372 -17.13 18.40 -6.75
CA MET A 372 -16.04 19.31 -6.38
C MET A 372 -14.65 18.72 -6.67
N ALA A 373 -14.45 17.42 -6.46
CA ALA A 373 -13.20 16.74 -6.78
C ALA A 373 -12.94 16.73 -8.30
N GLU A 374 -13.99 16.54 -9.10
CA GLU A 374 -13.88 16.58 -10.56
C GLU A 374 -13.63 18.00 -11.08
N ALA A 375 -14.27 19.02 -10.51
CA ALA A 375 -14.04 20.42 -10.86
C ALA A 375 -12.59 20.85 -10.54
N ALA A 376 -12.06 20.38 -9.40
CA ALA A 376 -10.67 20.57 -9.01
C ALA A 376 -9.69 19.97 -10.03
N LYS A 377 -9.91 18.71 -10.45
CA LYS A 377 -9.08 18.03 -11.45
C LYS A 377 -9.19 18.66 -12.85
N ALA A 378 -10.36 19.20 -13.18
CA ALA A 378 -10.63 19.87 -14.45
C ALA A 378 -10.06 21.29 -14.52
N GLY A 379 -9.56 21.85 -13.41
CA GLY A 379 -8.97 23.19 -13.40
C GLY A 379 -10.00 24.32 -13.56
N SER A 380 -11.27 24.14 -13.20
CA SER A 380 -12.32 25.12 -13.52
C SER A 380 -12.75 25.97 -12.33
N LEU A 381 -12.22 27.19 -12.21
CA LEU A 381 -12.64 28.17 -11.19
C LEU A 381 -14.13 28.45 -11.26
N ARG A 382 -14.67 28.69 -12.45
CA ARG A 382 -16.09 28.95 -12.67
C ARG A 382 -16.98 27.83 -12.14
N THR A 383 -16.62 26.57 -12.40
CA THR A 383 -17.41 25.42 -11.93
C THR A 383 -17.28 25.24 -10.42
N ILE A 384 -16.09 25.49 -9.84
CA ILE A 384 -15.89 25.46 -8.38
C ILE A 384 -16.78 26.50 -7.68
N GLU A 385 -16.76 27.76 -8.15
CA GLU A 385 -17.60 28.82 -7.58
C GLU A 385 -19.08 28.49 -7.70
N TRP A 386 -19.50 27.94 -8.85
CA TRP A 386 -20.88 27.52 -9.08
C TRP A 386 -21.32 26.39 -8.14
N LEU A 387 -20.44 25.42 -7.89
CA LEU A 387 -20.68 24.31 -6.95
C LEU A 387 -20.77 24.83 -5.50
N ILE A 388 -19.85 25.69 -5.08
CA ILE A 388 -19.86 26.31 -3.74
C ILE A 388 -21.17 27.08 -3.53
N ALA A 389 -21.60 27.87 -4.52
CA ALA A 389 -22.85 28.64 -4.45
C ALA A 389 -24.10 27.79 -4.27
N ARG A 390 -24.03 26.48 -4.57
CA ARG A 390 -25.12 25.51 -4.42
C ARG A 390 -24.96 24.60 -3.21
N GLY A 391 -23.99 24.88 -2.35
CA GLY A 391 -23.72 24.08 -1.16
C GLY A 391 -23.15 22.69 -1.48
N ALA A 392 -22.45 22.54 -2.62
CA ALA A 392 -21.73 21.31 -2.90
C ALA A 392 -20.72 21.02 -1.78
N ARG A 393 -20.58 19.74 -1.41
CA ARG A 393 -19.54 19.34 -0.46
C ARG A 393 -18.14 19.70 -0.98
N VAL A 394 -17.35 20.34 -0.12
CA VAL A 394 -15.97 20.76 -0.40
C VAL A 394 -14.90 19.83 0.16
N ASN A 395 -15.25 19.05 1.18
CA ASN A 395 -14.45 17.97 1.73
C ASN A 395 -14.80 16.65 1.04
N GLY A 396 -13.92 15.66 1.11
CA GLY A 396 -14.24 14.30 0.68
C GLY A 396 -15.19 13.62 1.67
N TRP A 397 -15.64 12.42 1.33
CA TRP A 397 -16.24 11.50 2.30
C TRP A 397 -15.20 11.11 3.35
N LYS A 398 -15.64 10.69 4.53
CA LYS A 398 -14.75 10.28 5.64
C LYS A 398 -13.66 9.31 5.21
N ASP A 399 -14.06 8.32 4.42
CA ASP A 399 -13.20 7.26 3.89
C ASP A 399 -12.81 7.54 2.42
N ASP A 400 -12.82 8.78 1.96
CA ASP A 400 -12.22 9.10 0.67
C ASP A 400 -10.71 9.23 0.81
N ARG A 401 -9.98 8.55 -0.09
CA ARG A 401 -8.52 8.64 -0.14
C ARG A 401 -8.02 10.06 -0.48
N TYR A 402 -8.75 10.77 -1.34
CA TYR A 402 -8.35 12.08 -1.87
C TYR A 402 -9.51 13.06 -1.85
N TRP A 403 -9.47 14.04 -0.95
CA TRP A 403 -10.44 15.13 -0.92
C TRP A 403 -10.19 16.17 -2.04
N PRO A 404 -11.18 17.02 -2.37
CA PRO A 404 -11.02 18.03 -3.43
C PRO A 404 -9.81 18.96 -3.25
N LEU A 405 -9.50 19.39 -2.02
CA LEU A 405 -8.30 20.20 -1.74
C LEU A 405 -7.00 19.48 -2.11
N HIS A 406 -6.91 18.18 -1.84
CA HIS A 406 -5.76 17.36 -2.25
C HIS A 406 -5.59 17.34 -3.77
N ASN A 407 -6.70 17.14 -4.50
CA ASN A 407 -6.68 17.14 -5.96
C ASN A 407 -6.20 18.48 -6.51
N LEU A 408 -6.69 19.62 -5.97
CA LEU A 408 -6.25 20.95 -6.41
C LEU A 408 -4.75 21.13 -6.27
N ILE A 409 -4.18 20.76 -5.13
CA ILE A 409 -2.77 21.00 -4.85
C ILE A 409 -1.89 20.05 -5.65
N VAL A 410 -2.19 18.75 -5.66
CA VAL A 410 -1.31 17.74 -6.25
C VAL A 410 -1.37 17.71 -7.78
N THR A 411 -2.53 18.03 -8.37
CA THR A 411 -2.70 18.00 -9.82
C THR A 411 -2.46 19.33 -10.50
N ARG A 412 -2.08 20.38 -9.75
CA ARG A 412 -1.90 21.77 -10.22
C ARG A 412 -0.99 21.90 -11.46
N ALA A 413 0.06 21.09 -11.54
CA ALA A 413 0.98 21.07 -12.68
C ALA A 413 0.30 20.61 -13.99
N ARG A 414 -0.89 20.02 -13.97
CA ARG A 414 -1.57 19.56 -15.19
C ARG A 414 -2.26 20.67 -15.96
N PHE A 415 -2.61 21.78 -15.30
CA PHE A 415 -3.43 22.83 -15.89
C PHE A 415 -2.91 24.26 -15.67
N ILE A 416 -1.93 24.47 -14.78
CA ILE A 416 -1.36 25.80 -14.55
C ILE A 416 -0.24 26.11 -15.57
N ALA A 417 -0.38 27.24 -16.26
CA ALA A 417 0.69 27.89 -17.01
C ALA A 417 0.36 29.38 -17.21
N PRO A 418 1.36 30.24 -17.50
CA PRO A 418 1.09 31.63 -17.89
C PRO A 418 0.18 31.74 -19.11
N THR A 419 0.37 30.86 -20.11
CA THR A 419 -0.45 30.80 -21.31
C THR A 419 -0.80 29.36 -21.69
N ARG A 420 -1.92 29.18 -22.40
CA ARG A 420 -2.33 27.87 -22.94
C ARG A 420 -1.27 27.27 -23.88
N ALA A 421 -0.57 28.10 -24.65
CA ALA A 421 0.51 27.65 -25.54
C ALA A 421 1.74 27.13 -24.77
N GLU A 422 2.08 27.77 -23.65
CA GLU A 422 3.14 27.27 -22.76
C GLU A 422 2.73 25.97 -22.07
N LEU A 423 1.46 25.84 -21.66
CA LEU A 423 0.94 24.57 -21.16
C LEU A 423 1.08 23.47 -22.22
N GLU A 424 0.66 23.73 -23.46
CA GLU A 424 0.78 22.77 -24.55
C GLU A 424 2.23 22.36 -24.80
N THR A 425 3.15 23.32 -24.84
CA THR A 425 4.58 23.06 -25.05
C THR A 425 5.15 22.17 -23.95
N ARG A 426 4.79 22.45 -22.69
CA ARG A 426 5.25 21.67 -21.55
C ARG A 426 4.67 20.25 -21.55
N LEU A 427 3.36 20.11 -21.76
CA LEU A 427 2.70 18.80 -21.82
C LEU A 427 3.24 17.96 -22.98
N ALA A 428 3.46 18.58 -24.15
CA ALA A 428 4.06 17.91 -25.29
C ALA A 428 5.45 17.37 -24.94
N LYS A 429 6.29 18.16 -24.27
CA LYS A 429 7.63 17.74 -23.87
C LYS A 429 7.63 16.64 -22.81
N GLU A 430 6.79 16.75 -21.77
CA GLU A 430 6.71 15.78 -20.68
C GLU A 430 6.27 14.39 -21.19
N GLU A 431 5.41 14.35 -22.20
CA GLU A 431 4.87 13.12 -22.79
C GLU A 431 5.66 12.64 -24.04
N GLY A 432 6.69 13.37 -24.46
CA GLY A 432 7.50 13.05 -25.65
C GLY A 432 6.77 13.25 -26.99
N TRP A 433 5.82 14.18 -27.05
CA TRP A 433 4.98 14.53 -28.22
C TRP A 433 5.47 15.78 -28.96
N ASP A 434 6.78 15.96 -29.03
CA ASP A 434 7.46 17.13 -29.60
C ASP A 434 7.10 17.36 -31.07
N ASP A 435 6.68 16.30 -31.78
CA ASP A 435 6.19 16.34 -33.15
C ASP A 435 4.65 16.25 -33.20
N ALA A 436 4.00 17.36 -33.54
CA ALA A 436 2.54 17.43 -33.69
C ALA A 436 2.00 16.51 -34.81
N THR A 437 2.84 16.10 -35.77
CA THR A 437 2.44 15.23 -36.90
C THR A 437 2.36 13.75 -36.53
N ASN A 438 2.91 13.35 -35.37
CA ASN A 438 2.93 11.97 -34.89
C ASN A 438 1.90 11.69 -33.77
N ARG A 439 0.97 12.63 -33.52
CA ARG A 439 -0.05 12.47 -32.45
C ARG A 439 -1.25 11.70 -32.95
N SER A 440 -1.49 10.51 -32.38
CA SER A 440 -2.71 9.73 -32.65
C SER A 440 -3.98 10.53 -32.29
N PRO A 441 -5.15 10.24 -32.89
CA PRO A 441 -6.41 10.89 -32.54
C PRO A 441 -6.76 10.81 -31.04
N GLY A 442 -6.41 9.72 -30.37
CA GLY A 442 -6.58 9.55 -28.93
C GLY A 442 -5.71 10.51 -28.11
N MET A 443 -4.43 10.65 -28.50
CA MET A 443 -3.51 11.60 -27.86
C MET A 443 -3.97 13.05 -28.04
N GLN A 444 -4.45 13.41 -29.23
CA GLN A 444 -5.00 14.75 -29.47
C GLN A 444 -6.22 15.05 -28.59
N LYS A 445 -7.06 14.05 -28.33
CA LYS A 445 -8.22 14.18 -27.42
C LYS A 445 -7.77 14.42 -25.97
N ILE A 446 -6.77 13.68 -25.50
CA ILE A 446 -6.22 13.85 -24.14
C ILE A 446 -5.60 15.23 -23.96
N LEU A 447 -4.75 15.64 -24.91
CA LEU A 447 -4.11 16.95 -24.90
C LEU A 447 -5.16 18.07 -24.91
N ARG A 448 -6.16 17.99 -25.79
CA ARG A 448 -7.24 18.99 -25.85
C ARG A 448 -7.95 19.11 -24.50
N ARG A 449 -8.31 17.99 -23.88
CA ARG A 449 -8.95 17.99 -22.55
C ARG A 449 -8.10 18.68 -21.48
N GLN A 450 -6.79 18.45 -21.47
CA GLN A 450 -5.89 19.11 -20.51
C GLN A 450 -5.76 20.62 -20.79
N LEU A 451 -5.68 21.00 -22.06
CA LEU A 451 -5.60 22.41 -22.47
C LEU A 451 -6.90 23.18 -22.24
N ASP A 452 -8.04 22.51 -22.28
CA ASP A 452 -9.35 23.12 -21.99
C ASP A 452 -9.50 23.43 -20.49
N GLY A 453 -8.78 22.72 -19.62
CA GLY A 453 -8.69 23.02 -18.20
C GLY A 453 -7.64 24.07 -17.83
N HIS A 454 -6.95 24.68 -18.81
CA HIS A 454 -5.90 25.67 -18.56
C HIS A 454 -6.39 26.82 -17.68
N VAL A 455 -5.60 27.15 -16.65
CA VAL A 455 -5.80 28.33 -15.81
C VAL A 455 -4.49 29.05 -15.52
N THR A 456 -4.61 30.34 -15.21
CA THR A 456 -3.47 31.12 -14.72
C THR A 456 -3.11 30.74 -13.28
N ARG A 457 -1.94 31.18 -12.82
CA ARG A 457 -1.54 31.00 -11.41
C ARG A 457 -2.52 31.71 -10.46
N ASP A 458 -3.03 32.87 -10.84
CA ASP A 458 -3.94 33.65 -10.01
C ASP A 458 -5.30 32.99 -9.91
N ASP A 459 -5.83 32.46 -11.02
CA ASP A 459 -7.07 31.68 -11.03
C ASP A 459 -6.95 30.43 -10.16
N TYR A 460 -5.81 29.71 -10.24
CA TYR A 460 -5.55 28.58 -9.35
C TYR A 460 -5.55 28.97 -7.87
N LEU A 461 -4.87 30.06 -7.50
CA LEU A 461 -4.87 30.53 -6.12
C LEU A 461 -6.27 30.97 -5.68
N ALA A 462 -7.08 31.53 -6.59
CA ALA A 462 -8.48 31.83 -6.35
C ALA A 462 -9.31 30.55 -6.12
N MET A 463 -9.06 29.47 -6.87
CA MET A 463 -9.71 28.17 -6.64
C MET A 463 -9.41 27.62 -5.24
N VAL A 464 -8.13 27.63 -4.84
CA VAL A 464 -7.70 27.19 -3.49
C VAL A 464 -8.34 28.06 -2.41
N ALA A 465 -8.31 29.37 -2.57
CA ALA A 465 -8.92 30.30 -1.62
C ALA A 465 -10.45 30.11 -1.53
N ALA A 466 -11.13 29.85 -2.65
CA ALA A 466 -12.57 29.63 -2.69
C ALA A 466 -12.98 28.39 -1.91
N VAL A 467 -12.31 27.25 -2.12
CA VAL A 467 -12.65 26.01 -1.39
C VAL A 467 -12.33 26.11 0.11
N LEU A 468 -11.21 26.75 0.48
CA LEU A 468 -10.87 26.98 1.89
C LEU A 468 -11.90 27.90 2.57
N LYS A 469 -12.30 28.98 1.91
CA LYS A 469 -13.35 29.89 2.40
C LYS A 469 -14.71 29.19 2.54
N ALA A 470 -14.98 28.19 1.69
CA ALA A 470 -16.18 27.36 1.75
C ALA A 470 -16.13 26.25 2.83
N GLY A 471 -15.05 26.17 3.62
CA GLY A 471 -14.92 25.22 4.74
C GLY A 471 -14.15 23.94 4.40
N ALA A 472 -13.35 23.94 3.32
CA ALA A 472 -12.42 22.84 3.10
C ALA A 472 -11.42 22.77 4.26
N ASP A 473 -11.21 21.57 4.81
CA ASP A 473 -10.29 21.35 5.92
C ASP A 473 -8.83 21.51 5.43
N PRO A 474 -8.08 22.52 5.89
CA PRO A 474 -6.70 22.75 5.46
C PRO A 474 -5.73 21.65 5.95
N ASP A 475 -6.11 20.89 6.98
CA ASP A 475 -5.34 19.80 7.58
C ASP A 475 -5.86 18.42 7.21
N ALA A 476 -6.74 18.33 6.21
CA ALA A 476 -7.14 17.06 5.63
C ALA A 476 -5.87 16.24 5.29
N ARG A 477 -5.87 14.99 5.76
CA ARG A 477 -4.72 14.10 5.68
C ARG A 477 -4.94 13.04 4.62
N TRP A 478 -3.85 12.63 3.98
CA TRP A 478 -3.80 11.36 3.25
C TRP A 478 -3.65 10.16 4.19
N ASP A 479 -3.74 8.96 3.59
CA ASP A 479 -3.59 7.67 4.27
C ASP A 479 -2.29 7.58 5.11
N ASN A 480 -1.23 8.26 4.69
CA ASN A 480 0.05 8.34 5.39
C ASN A 480 0.16 9.57 6.31
N GLY A 481 -0.95 10.21 6.68
CA GLY A 481 -0.96 11.40 7.54
C GLY A 481 -0.44 12.69 6.90
N THR A 482 0.02 12.67 5.65
CA THR A 482 0.55 13.86 4.96
C THR A 482 -0.55 14.91 4.78
N THR A 483 -0.29 16.13 5.24
CA THR A 483 -1.19 17.28 5.01
C THR A 483 -0.82 18.01 3.72
N MET A 484 -1.77 18.77 3.20
CA MET A 484 -1.50 19.59 2.01
C MET A 484 -0.51 20.72 2.24
N LEU A 485 -0.31 21.15 3.48
CA LEU A 485 0.74 22.13 3.79
C LEU A 485 2.15 21.60 3.50
N MET A 486 2.37 20.29 3.69
CA MET A 486 3.64 19.60 3.40
C MET A 486 3.92 19.53 1.89
N TRP A 487 2.88 19.37 1.06
CA TRP A 487 3.01 19.25 -0.40
C TRP A 487 2.97 20.61 -1.12
N ALA A 488 2.28 21.58 -0.54
CA ALA A 488 2.05 22.89 -1.14
C ALA A 488 3.37 23.66 -1.36
N GLY A 489 3.39 24.45 -2.44
CA GLY A 489 4.40 25.48 -2.62
C GLY A 489 4.28 26.63 -1.62
N VAL A 490 4.93 27.75 -1.91
CA VAL A 490 4.93 28.93 -1.04
C VAL A 490 3.56 29.62 -1.06
N ALA A 491 3.00 29.90 -2.23
CA ALA A 491 1.79 30.71 -2.37
C ALA A 491 0.51 29.99 -1.90
N ASP A 492 0.32 28.75 -2.33
CA ASP A 492 -0.71 27.84 -1.83
C ASP A 492 -0.49 27.47 -0.36
N GLY A 493 0.77 27.32 0.07
CA GLY A 493 1.12 27.15 1.48
C GLY A 493 0.70 28.33 2.36
N GLU A 494 0.85 29.56 1.87
CA GLU A 494 0.42 30.76 2.58
C GLU A 494 -1.11 30.82 2.70
N LEU A 495 -1.85 30.40 1.66
CA LEU A 495 -3.31 30.30 1.73
C LEU A 495 -3.77 29.27 2.77
N LEU A 496 -3.12 28.10 2.80
CA LEU A 496 -3.41 27.06 3.79
C LEU A 496 -3.15 27.54 5.22
N LEU A 497 -2.01 28.19 5.48
CA LEU A 497 -1.67 28.75 6.78
C LEU A 497 -2.66 29.84 7.21
N LYS A 498 -3.08 30.73 6.29
CA LYS A 498 -4.12 31.74 6.55
C LYS A 498 -5.48 31.11 6.85
N ALA A 499 -5.77 29.95 6.27
CA ALA A 499 -6.97 29.16 6.55
C ALA A 499 -6.88 28.33 7.85
N GLY A 500 -5.74 28.36 8.55
CA GLY A 500 -5.56 27.71 9.85
C GLY A 500 -4.85 26.35 9.80
N ALA A 501 -4.18 26.00 8.69
CA ALA A 501 -3.37 24.78 8.62
C ALA A 501 -2.35 24.70 9.76
N ASP A 502 -2.27 23.54 10.41
CA ASP A 502 -1.30 23.28 11.48
C ASP A 502 0.11 23.16 10.91
N VAL A 503 0.94 24.17 11.20
CA VAL A 503 2.36 24.20 10.83
C VAL A 503 3.18 23.08 11.51
N MET A 504 2.66 22.49 12.60
CA MET A 504 3.23 21.38 13.36
C MET A 504 2.59 20.03 13.03
N ALA A 505 1.70 19.95 12.04
CA ALA A 505 1.05 18.71 11.66
C ALA A 505 2.08 17.61 11.39
N ARG A 506 1.80 16.37 11.80
CA ARG A 506 2.70 15.23 11.59
C ARG A 506 2.08 14.20 10.69
N GLU A 507 2.87 13.73 9.73
CA GLU A 507 2.55 12.59 8.91
C GLU A 507 2.97 11.28 9.59
N SER A 508 2.72 10.14 8.96
CA SER A 508 2.95 8.81 9.53
C SER A 508 4.40 8.57 9.92
N ASP A 509 5.37 9.14 9.20
CA ASP A 509 6.80 9.10 9.56
C ASP A 509 7.18 10.09 10.70
N GLY A 510 6.20 10.84 11.20
CA GLY A 510 6.36 11.84 12.25
C GLY A 510 6.95 13.16 11.76
N ASP A 511 7.19 13.34 10.47
CA ASP A 511 7.71 14.57 9.89
C ASP A 511 6.67 15.70 9.94
N THR A 512 7.17 16.92 10.11
CA THR A 512 6.38 18.16 10.03
C THR A 512 6.50 18.82 8.65
N PRO A 513 5.63 19.80 8.30
CA PRO A 513 5.82 20.62 7.10
C PRO A 513 7.23 21.17 6.90
N LEU A 514 7.97 21.46 7.98
CA LEU A 514 9.34 21.96 7.88
C LEU A 514 10.33 20.88 7.40
N HIS A 515 10.16 19.62 7.80
CA HIS A 515 10.96 18.49 7.30
C HIS A 515 10.79 18.30 5.79
N ARG A 516 9.55 18.44 5.30
CA ARG A 516 9.19 18.25 3.88
C ARG A 516 9.36 19.51 3.01
N ALA A 517 9.76 20.65 3.59
CA ALA A 517 9.86 21.93 2.88
C ALA A 517 10.90 21.88 1.74
N THR A 518 10.49 22.20 0.51
CA THR A 518 11.30 22.00 -0.71
C THR A 518 12.15 23.22 -1.13
N SER A 519 11.96 24.39 -0.52
CA SER A 519 12.72 25.61 -0.87
C SER A 519 13.03 26.50 0.35
N PRO A 520 14.07 27.35 0.27
CA PRO A 520 14.35 28.38 1.28
C PRO A 520 13.16 29.27 1.64
N GLU A 521 12.37 29.67 0.65
CA GLU A 521 11.21 30.55 0.84
C GLU A 521 10.11 29.84 1.61
N LYS A 522 9.86 28.55 1.32
CA LYS A 522 8.91 27.73 2.08
C LYS A 522 9.37 27.55 3.53
N ILE A 523 10.67 27.32 3.76
CA ILE A 523 11.25 27.26 5.11
C ILE A 523 10.98 28.56 5.87
N ARG A 524 11.28 29.72 5.28
CA ARG A 524 11.04 31.03 5.91
C ARG A 524 9.56 31.25 6.21
N LEU A 525 8.67 30.88 5.28
CA LEU A 525 7.22 30.97 5.46
C LEU A 525 6.75 30.15 6.66
N LEU A 526 7.17 28.88 6.74
CA LEU A 526 6.77 27.98 7.83
C LEU A 526 7.31 28.47 9.18
N VAL A 527 8.58 28.88 9.25
CA VAL A 527 9.18 29.43 10.49
C VAL A 527 8.47 30.71 10.92
N ALA A 528 8.11 31.59 9.99
CA ALA A 528 7.33 32.80 10.29
C ALA A 528 5.94 32.49 10.89
N HIS A 529 5.38 31.30 10.62
CA HIS A 529 4.12 30.82 11.18
C HIS A 529 4.30 29.90 12.40
N GLY A 530 5.52 29.84 12.98
CA GLY A 530 5.78 29.11 14.21
C GLY A 530 6.38 27.70 14.02
N ALA A 531 6.92 27.39 12.84
CA ALA A 531 7.64 26.13 12.64
C ALA A 531 8.83 25.98 13.60
N LYS A 532 8.91 24.87 14.34
CA LYS A 532 10.03 24.52 15.22
C LYS A 532 11.20 23.97 14.41
N LEU A 533 12.34 24.66 14.47
CA LEU A 533 13.55 24.37 13.68
C LEU A 533 14.20 23.02 14.02
N ASP A 534 14.23 22.67 15.30
CA ASP A 534 14.92 21.49 15.83
C ASP A 534 13.95 20.40 16.30
N ASP A 535 12.74 20.40 15.71
CA ASP A 535 11.72 19.43 16.05
C ASP A 535 12.18 18.01 15.67
N LEU A 536 11.83 17.05 16.53
CA LEU A 536 12.06 15.64 16.30
C LEU A 536 10.72 14.90 16.33
N PRO A 537 10.55 13.86 15.51
CA PRO A 537 9.43 12.95 15.65
C PRO A 537 9.26 12.42 17.10
N PRO A 538 8.03 12.03 17.53
CA PRO A 538 7.76 11.50 18.87
C PRO A 538 8.64 10.30 19.25
N LYS A 539 8.95 10.11 20.55
CA LYS A 539 9.89 9.05 21.00
C LYS A 539 9.41 7.63 20.75
N ASP A 540 8.11 7.44 20.77
CA ASP A 540 7.37 6.20 20.53
C ASP A 540 7.18 5.91 19.04
N TYR A 541 7.59 6.82 18.15
CA TYR A 541 7.60 6.57 16.71
C TYR A 541 8.62 5.48 16.35
N VAL A 542 8.13 4.49 15.58
CA VAL A 542 8.93 3.41 15.00
C VAL A 542 8.64 3.43 13.50
N GLY A 543 9.49 4.12 12.74
CA GLY A 543 9.28 4.30 11.31
C GLY A 543 9.33 3.03 10.49
N GLU A 544 8.65 3.02 9.34
CA GLU A 544 8.65 1.89 8.41
C GLU A 544 10.06 1.59 7.90
N SER A 545 10.85 2.63 7.59
CA SER A 545 12.24 2.51 7.11
C SER A 545 13.26 2.23 8.22
N GLY A 546 12.82 2.27 9.49
CA GLY A 546 13.73 2.22 10.62
C GLY A 546 14.74 3.39 10.64
N ASP A 547 14.56 4.46 9.86
CA ASP A 547 15.44 5.61 9.93
C ASP A 547 15.20 6.38 11.23
N GLY A 548 16.30 6.78 11.88
CA GLY A 548 16.23 7.49 13.15
C GLY A 548 15.47 8.82 13.01
N ARG A 549 14.67 9.15 14.04
CA ARG A 549 13.92 10.42 14.18
C ARG A 549 14.87 11.60 13.93
N SER A 550 14.76 12.28 12.79
CA SER A 550 15.71 13.33 12.38
C SER A 550 15.13 14.73 12.55
N THR A 551 15.98 15.75 12.58
CA THR A 551 15.54 17.16 12.53
C THR A 551 15.35 17.65 11.08
N PRO A 552 14.61 18.74 10.84
CA PRO A 552 14.50 19.35 9.51
C PRO A 552 15.85 19.67 8.88
N LEU A 553 16.84 20.09 9.69
CA LEU A 553 18.21 20.34 9.22
C LEU A 553 18.88 19.04 8.74
N GLN A 554 18.75 17.95 9.49
CA GLN A 554 19.31 16.65 9.11
C GLN A 554 18.68 16.13 7.81
N THR A 555 17.35 16.25 7.66
CA THR A 555 16.65 15.92 6.41
C THR A 555 17.15 16.79 5.25
N ALA A 556 17.31 18.10 5.45
CA ALA A 556 17.82 19.01 4.41
C ALA A 556 19.27 18.72 4.01
N VAL A 557 20.12 18.29 4.95
CA VAL A 557 21.51 17.89 4.68
C VAL A 557 21.57 16.59 3.88
N LEU A 558 20.77 15.58 4.25
CA LEU A 558 20.69 14.30 3.55
C LEU A 558 20.27 14.49 2.08
N LEU A 559 19.26 15.34 1.87
CA LEU A 559 18.74 15.68 0.54
C LEU A 559 19.60 16.71 -0.20
N GLY A 560 20.76 17.11 0.33
CA GLY A 560 21.58 18.20 -0.23
C GLY A 560 22.12 17.95 -1.65
N ARG A 561 22.28 16.67 -2.06
CA ARG A 561 22.59 16.30 -3.47
C ARG A 561 21.39 16.45 -4.40
N LEU A 562 20.18 16.46 -3.85
CA LEU A 562 18.92 16.45 -4.58
C LEU A 562 18.30 17.85 -4.58
N ILE A 563 16.99 17.93 -4.86
CA ILE A 563 16.18 19.13 -5.05
C ILE A 563 16.55 20.27 -4.07
N GLY A 564 16.99 21.41 -4.61
CA GLY A 564 17.23 22.64 -3.85
C GLY A 564 18.61 22.75 -3.18
N GLY A 565 19.51 21.78 -3.38
CA GLY A 565 20.91 21.85 -2.95
C GLY A 565 21.11 22.12 -1.45
N HIS A 566 22.33 22.51 -1.07
CA HIS A 566 22.66 22.95 0.29
C HIS A 566 21.96 24.25 0.74
N ALA A 567 21.16 24.90 -0.13
CA ALA A 567 20.48 26.15 0.19
C ALA A 567 19.43 26.01 1.31
N ARG A 568 18.73 24.86 1.37
CA ARG A 568 17.76 24.55 2.43
C ARG A 568 18.45 24.46 3.79
N ALA A 569 19.53 23.70 3.86
CA ALA A 569 20.34 23.54 5.07
C ALA A 569 20.96 24.89 5.50
N ARG A 570 21.50 25.68 4.56
CA ARG A 570 21.97 27.05 4.85
C ARG A 570 20.87 27.91 5.45
N THR A 571 19.68 27.91 4.85
CA THR A 571 18.55 28.71 5.33
C THR A 571 18.12 28.29 6.75
N LEU A 572 18.08 27.00 7.05
CA LEU A 572 17.77 26.51 8.39
C LEU A 572 18.84 26.97 9.40
N LEU A 573 20.12 26.88 9.05
CA LEU A 573 21.23 27.37 9.89
C LEU A 573 21.18 28.90 10.09
N GLU A 574 20.83 29.67 9.06
CA GLU A 574 20.62 31.12 9.13
C GLU A 574 19.46 31.50 10.06
N LEU A 575 18.39 30.71 10.05
CA LEU A 575 17.23 30.89 10.91
C LEU A 575 17.44 30.39 12.34
N GLY A 576 18.60 29.76 12.62
CA GLY A 576 19.01 29.38 13.97
C GLY A 576 18.83 27.90 14.33
N ALA A 577 18.65 27.00 13.35
CA ALA A 577 18.64 25.55 13.62
C ALA A 577 19.98 25.09 14.23
N ASP A 578 19.92 24.28 15.28
CA ASP A 578 21.10 23.80 15.99
C ASP A 578 21.61 22.47 15.40
N ALA A 579 22.72 22.55 14.67
CA ALA A 579 23.40 21.39 14.10
C ALA A 579 23.89 20.37 15.15
N ARG A 580 23.89 20.70 16.45
CA ARG A 580 24.30 19.79 17.54
C ARG A 580 23.16 18.91 18.03
N VAL A 581 21.92 19.20 17.64
CA VAL A 581 20.78 18.35 17.99
C VAL A 581 20.99 16.97 17.36
N ARG A 582 20.85 15.94 18.19
CA ARG A 582 21.04 14.55 17.80
C ARG A 582 19.71 13.95 17.39
N ASP A 583 19.78 13.05 16.42
CA ASP A 583 18.61 12.27 16.00
C ASP A 583 18.12 11.34 17.14
N GLY A 584 17.00 10.65 16.90
CA GLY A 584 16.41 9.74 17.88
C GLY A 584 17.28 8.55 18.28
N ARG A 585 18.36 8.27 17.56
CA ARG A 585 19.37 7.23 17.84
C ARG A 585 20.63 7.80 18.49
N GLY A 586 20.78 9.12 18.58
CA GLY A 586 21.97 9.79 19.12
C GLY A 586 23.00 10.19 18.05
N ARG A 587 22.69 10.04 16.76
CA ARG A 587 23.57 10.43 15.65
C ARG A 587 23.64 11.94 15.53
N SER A 588 24.84 12.47 15.24
CA SER A 588 25.05 13.89 14.96
C SER A 588 24.66 14.23 13.52
N THR A 589 24.56 15.53 13.21
CA THR A 589 24.20 16.00 11.87
C THR A 589 25.24 15.61 10.79
N LEU A 590 26.50 15.37 11.17
CA LEU A 590 27.53 14.87 10.24
C LEU A 590 27.17 13.49 9.66
N ALA A 591 26.39 12.67 10.38
CA ALA A 591 25.93 11.37 9.91
C ALA A 591 24.95 11.45 8.73
N TYR A 592 24.35 12.61 8.47
CA TYR A 592 23.44 12.81 7.35
C TYR A 592 24.13 13.41 6.12
N CYS A 593 25.42 13.77 6.23
CA CYS A 593 26.16 14.36 5.12
C CYS A 593 26.48 13.31 4.06
N THR A 594 26.16 13.62 2.81
CA THR A 594 26.51 12.79 1.65
C THR A 594 27.44 13.51 0.67
N THR A 595 27.78 14.79 0.90
CA THR A 595 28.67 15.61 0.06
C THR A 595 29.75 16.28 0.90
N ILE A 596 30.83 16.68 0.24
CA ILE A 596 31.89 17.47 0.85
C ILE A 596 31.36 18.83 1.32
N GLU A 597 30.61 19.56 0.47
CA GLU A 597 30.05 20.88 0.83
C GLU A 597 29.11 20.79 2.04
N GLY A 598 28.24 19.77 2.07
CA GLY A 598 27.33 19.52 3.19
C GLY A 598 28.09 19.23 4.48
N PHE A 599 29.12 18.39 4.39
CA PHE A 599 29.97 18.06 5.52
C PHE A 599 30.71 19.30 6.05
N GLU A 600 31.37 20.08 5.19
CA GLU A 600 32.12 21.27 5.60
C GLU A 600 31.21 22.32 6.27
N MET A 601 30.02 22.54 5.70
CA MET A 601 29.01 23.45 6.26
C MET A 601 28.59 23.05 7.68
N ILE A 602 28.41 21.75 7.94
CA ILE A 602 28.00 21.24 9.25
C ILE A 602 29.19 21.15 10.21
N ALA A 603 30.36 20.71 9.75
CA ALA A 603 31.59 20.65 10.54
C ALA A 603 32.01 22.03 11.05
N ALA A 604 31.76 23.10 10.27
CA ALA A 604 31.98 24.48 10.70
C ALA A 604 31.15 24.89 11.94
N LYS A 605 30.14 24.11 12.34
CA LYS A 605 29.39 24.30 13.60
C LYS A 605 30.06 23.64 14.81
N GLY A 606 31.26 23.07 14.63
CA GLY A 606 32.09 22.51 15.69
C GLY A 606 31.76 21.06 16.04
N LEU A 607 31.23 20.29 15.09
CA LEU A 607 31.02 18.85 15.25
C LEU A 607 32.31 18.08 14.91
N ASP A 608 32.66 17.08 15.72
CA ASP A 608 33.83 16.24 15.49
C ASP A 608 33.48 15.04 14.59
N PRO A 609 34.11 14.89 13.41
CA PRO A 609 33.84 13.75 12.53
C PRO A 609 34.39 12.41 13.04
N LYS A 610 35.21 12.42 14.09
CA LYS A 610 35.74 11.21 14.74
C LYS A 610 34.91 10.75 15.93
N GLU A 611 33.83 11.46 16.26
CA GLU A 611 32.92 11.03 17.31
C GLU A 611 32.36 9.63 16.96
N PRO A 612 32.39 8.67 17.90
CA PRO A 612 31.82 7.36 17.66
C PRO A 612 30.31 7.46 17.48
N MET A 613 29.80 6.69 16.52
CA MET A 613 28.37 6.54 16.29
C MET A 613 27.71 5.80 17.48
N PRO A 614 26.39 5.89 17.66
CA PRO A 614 25.69 5.23 18.78
C PRO A 614 25.85 3.71 18.87
N ASP A 615 26.16 3.07 17.75
CA ASP A 615 26.47 1.64 17.61
C ASP A 615 27.97 1.34 17.80
N GLY A 616 28.78 2.31 18.22
CA GLY A 616 30.23 2.22 18.34
C GLY A 616 30.99 2.33 17.01
N GLY A 617 30.30 2.50 15.89
CA GLY A 617 30.90 2.63 14.56
C GLY A 617 31.46 4.04 14.29
N THR A 618 31.82 4.27 13.03
CA THR A 618 32.33 5.56 12.52
C THR A 618 31.41 6.13 11.45
N LEU A 619 31.65 7.37 10.98
CA LEU A 619 30.89 7.91 9.84
C LEU A 619 31.03 7.04 8.57
N LEU A 620 32.14 6.30 8.42
CA LEU A 620 32.29 5.34 7.33
C LEU A 620 31.27 4.20 7.45
N HIS A 621 31.03 3.66 8.64
CA HIS A 621 29.98 2.64 8.83
C HIS A 621 28.60 3.20 8.47
N ASN A 622 28.29 4.41 8.94
CA ASN A 622 27.00 5.03 8.66
C ASN A 622 26.81 5.33 7.17
N LEU A 623 27.86 5.72 6.45
CA LEU A 623 27.81 5.93 4.99
C LEU A 623 27.26 4.67 4.30
N PHE A 624 27.80 3.48 4.60
CA PHE A 624 27.34 2.22 3.99
C PHE A 624 26.02 1.67 4.56
N ARG A 625 25.51 2.21 5.67
CA ARG A 625 24.17 1.87 6.20
C ARG A 625 23.06 2.74 5.63
N THR A 626 23.40 3.94 5.16
CA THR A 626 22.43 4.95 4.70
C THR A 626 22.45 5.11 3.19
N THR A 627 23.52 4.70 2.52
CA THR A 627 23.70 4.72 1.06
C THR A 627 24.73 3.65 0.67
N SER A 628 25.04 3.56 -0.62
CA SER A 628 26.21 2.85 -1.14
C SER A 628 27.24 3.82 -1.73
N VAL A 629 28.48 3.34 -1.91
CA VAL A 629 29.53 4.05 -2.66
C VAL A 629 29.76 3.29 -3.95
N ARG A 630 29.26 3.84 -5.06
CA ARG A 630 29.33 3.17 -6.35
C ARG A 630 30.57 3.60 -7.11
N ALA A 631 31.33 2.62 -7.61
CA ALA A 631 32.56 2.86 -8.36
C ALA A 631 32.32 3.69 -9.63
N THR A 632 31.12 3.63 -10.20
CA THR A 632 30.71 4.39 -11.39
C THR A 632 30.31 5.84 -11.11
N PHE A 633 30.24 6.28 -9.85
CA PHE A 633 29.80 7.61 -9.45
C PHE A 633 30.96 8.39 -8.77
N PRO A 634 31.72 9.21 -9.53
CA PRO A 634 32.92 9.88 -9.02
C PRO A 634 32.70 10.75 -7.78
N GLU A 635 31.51 11.34 -7.62
CA GLU A 635 31.19 12.17 -6.47
C GLU A 635 30.98 11.36 -5.18
N GLU A 636 30.51 10.12 -5.27
CA GLU A 636 30.36 9.22 -4.11
C GLU A 636 31.73 8.72 -3.67
N VAL A 637 32.55 8.28 -4.62
CA VAL A 637 33.95 7.91 -4.40
C VAL A 637 34.72 9.10 -3.81
N GLY A 638 34.54 10.30 -4.36
CA GLY A 638 35.17 11.52 -3.87
C GLY A 638 34.78 11.86 -2.43
N TYR A 639 33.53 11.62 -2.03
CA TYR A 639 33.08 11.83 -0.66
C TYR A 639 33.64 10.77 0.30
N PHE A 640 33.66 9.50 -0.10
CA PHE A 640 34.30 8.43 0.68
C PHE A 640 35.78 8.71 0.90
N ASP A 641 36.51 9.08 -0.15
CA ASP A 641 37.92 9.47 -0.08
C ASP A 641 38.16 10.70 0.79
N PHE A 642 37.23 11.65 0.75
CA PHE A 642 37.27 12.81 1.63
C PHE A 642 37.12 12.39 3.10
N LEU A 643 36.18 11.51 3.46
CA LEU A 643 36.06 11.01 4.83
C LEU A 643 37.31 10.27 5.30
N ILE A 644 37.94 9.44 4.46
CA ILE A 644 39.24 8.82 4.80
C ILE A 644 40.30 9.89 5.09
N ARG A 645 40.35 10.97 4.29
CA ARG A 645 41.27 12.09 4.52
C ARG A 645 40.98 12.89 5.79
N GLN A 646 39.78 12.81 6.36
CA GLN A 646 39.48 13.33 7.70
C GLN A 646 40.09 12.45 8.82
N GLY A 647 40.78 11.37 8.46
CA GLY A 647 41.49 10.48 9.38
C GLY A 647 40.58 9.46 10.05
N LEU A 648 39.48 9.06 9.40
CA LEU A 648 38.65 7.94 9.82
C LEU A 648 39.32 6.64 9.40
N ASP A 649 39.44 5.70 10.35
CA ASP A 649 40.01 4.38 10.09
C ASP A 649 39.00 3.51 9.29
N VAL A 650 39.42 3.09 8.10
CA VAL A 650 38.64 2.23 7.19
C VAL A 650 38.43 0.81 7.76
N ASN A 651 39.26 0.41 8.73
CA ASN A 651 39.21 -0.90 9.40
C ASN A 651 38.70 -0.81 10.84
N ALA A 652 38.15 0.35 11.24
CA ALA A 652 37.49 0.51 12.53
C ALA A 652 36.39 -0.54 12.70
N ARG A 653 36.15 -0.94 13.95
CA ARG A 653 35.14 -1.94 14.32
C ARG A 653 34.06 -1.31 15.17
N ASP A 654 32.81 -1.54 14.82
CA ASP A 654 31.66 -1.12 15.62
C ASP A 654 31.48 -1.98 16.88
N ALA A 655 30.40 -1.75 17.65
CA ALA A 655 30.11 -2.52 18.86
C ALA A 655 29.81 -4.00 18.59
N SER A 656 29.46 -4.40 17.37
CA SER A 656 29.31 -5.81 16.95
C SER A 656 30.62 -6.41 16.44
N GLY A 657 31.67 -5.60 16.33
CA GLY A 657 32.97 -5.98 15.78
C GLY A 657 33.01 -5.94 14.25
N GLN A 658 31.94 -5.49 13.59
CA GLN A 658 31.85 -5.34 12.15
C GLN A 658 32.71 -4.16 11.69
N THR A 659 33.35 -4.31 10.53
CA THR A 659 34.02 -3.23 9.80
C THR A 659 33.08 -2.66 8.73
N LEU A 660 33.47 -1.57 8.06
CA LEU A 660 32.70 -1.06 6.92
C LEU A 660 32.50 -2.11 5.82
N LEU A 661 33.44 -3.06 5.66
CA LEU A 661 33.30 -4.12 4.65
C LEU A 661 32.16 -5.08 4.98
N HIS A 662 32.00 -5.42 6.27
CA HIS A 662 30.92 -6.31 6.70
C HIS A 662 29.56 -5.68 6.40
N VAL A 663 29.43 -4.36 6.59
CA VAL A 663 28.20 -3.62 6.27
C VAL A 663 28.03 -3.48 4.75
N ALA A 664 29.10 -3.15 4.02
CA ALA A 664 29.02 -2.92 2.58
C ALA A 664 28.54 -4.16 1.82
N VAL A 665 29.05 -5.35 2.15
CA VAL A 665 28.68 -6.60 1.44
C VAL A 665 27.24 -7.06 1.66
N GLU A 666 26.55 -6.54 2.67
CA GLU A 666 25.12 -6.81 2.89
C GLU A 666 24.22 -5.93 2.00
N SER A 667 24.77 -4.87 1.40
CA SER A 667 24.02 -3.83 0.69
C SER A 667 24.46 -3.61 -0.76
N THR A 668 25.49 -4.33 -1.25
CA THR A 668 25.96 -4.24 -2.64
C THR A 668 26.15 -5.61 -3.28
N ASP A 669 25.65 -5.73 -4.50
CA ASP A 669 25.80 -6.91 -5.35
C ASP A 669 26.81 -6.66 -6.49
N THR A 670 27.56 -5.56 -6.46
CA THR A 670 28.50 -5.24 -7.54
C THR A 670 29.95 -5.52 -7.17
N LEU A 671 30.60 -6.29 -8.04
CA LEU A 671 32.03 -6.62 -7.90
C LEU A 671 32.91 -5.36 -7.91
N ALA A 672 32.53 -4.36 -8.71
CA ALA A 672 33.27 -3.11 -8.87
C ALA A 672 33.29 -2.27 -7.59
N ASP A 673 32.18 -2.21 -6.86
CA ASP A 673 32.10 -1.45 -5.60
C ASP A 673 32.97 -2.11 -4.53
N ILE A 674 32.92 -3.44 -4.40
CA ILE A 674 33.78 -4.17 -3.45
C ILE A 674 35.26 -4.05 -3.83
N ALA A 675 35.61 -4.11 -5.11
CA ALA A 675 36.98 -3.91 -5.58
C ALA A 675 37.52 -2.52 -5.20
N LEU A 676 36.72 -1.47 -5.40
CA LEU A 676 37.05 -0.11 -4.99
C LEU A 676 37.38 -0.03 -3.48
N LEU A 677 36.59 -0.68 -2.62
CA LEU A 677 36.85 -0.68 -1.18
C LEU A 677 38.18 -1.35 -0.83
N LEU A 678 38.50 -2.48 -1.48
CA LEU A 678 39.77 -3.17 -1.28
C LEU A 678 40.96 -2.32 -1.75
N GLU A 679 40.82 -1.61 -2.87
CA GLU A 679 41.83 -0.65 -3.34
C GLU A 679 42.12 0.47 -2.33
N ARG A 680 41.14 0.79 -1.46
CA ARG A 680 41.28 1.82 -0.42
C ARG A 680 41.70 1.28 0.94
N GLY A 681 42.23 0.04 0.97
CA GLY A 681 42.91 -0.52 2.13
C GLY A 681 42.00 -1.16 3.17
N VAL A 682 40.78 -1.52 2.77
CA VAL A 682 39.84 -2.24 3.63
C VAL A 682 40.28 -3.70 3.77
N ASP A 683 40.39 -4.19 5.01
CA ASP A 683 40.88 -5.53 5.34
C ASP A 683 39.73 -6.54 5.36
N LYS A 684 39.77 -7.46 4.39
CA LYS A 684 38.80 -8.55 4.23
C LYS A 684 38.98 -9.74 5.18
N THR A 685 40.03 -9.74 6.00
CA THR A 685 40.37 -10.84 6.92
C THR A 685 39.80 -10.64 8.33
N ILE A 686 39.37 -9.41 8.66
CA ILE A 686 38.83 -9.09 9.99
C ILE A 686 37.56 -9.89 10.25
N ARG A 687 37.42 -10.35 11.49
CA ARG A 687 36.24 -11.07 11.97
C ARG A 687 35.39 -10.21 12.89
N ASP A 688 34.07 -10.29 12.76
CA ASP A 688 33.12 -9.72 13.71
C ASP A 688 33.14 -10.49 15.06
N LYS A 689 32.32 -10.07 16.03
CA LYS A 689 32.21 -10.77 17.33
C LYS A 689 31.59 -12.17 17.23
N ALA A 690 30.89 -12.49 16.14
CA ALA A 690 30.39 -13.83 15.83
C ALA A 690 31.45 -14.70 15.12
N GLY A 691 32.65 -14.17 14.87
CA GLY A 691 33.73 -14.87 14.19
C GLY A 691 33.59 -14.92 12.67
N ARG A 692 32.64 -14.20 12.08
CA ARG A 692 32.38 -14.15 10.63
C ARG A 692 33.27 -13.11 9.97
N ARG A 693 33.77 -13.41 8.77
CA ARG A 693 34.37 -12.43 7.85
C ARG A 693 33.29 -11.85 6.95
N ALA A 694 33.59 -10.76 6.25
CA ALA A 694 32.67 -10.18 5.26
C ALA A 694 32.18 -11.20 4.21
N VAL A 695 33.06 -12.06 3.69
CA VAL A 695 32.69 -13.12 2.73
C VAL A 695 31.66 -14.12 3.26
N ASP A 696 31.60 -14.30 4.57
CA ASP A 696 30.68 -15.24 5.21
C ASP A 696 29.24 -14.67 5.25
N LEU A 697 29.07 -13.36 5.03
CA LEU A 697 27.78 -12.67 4.93
C LEU A 697 27.24 -12.61 3.48
N VAL A 698 28.12 -12.80 2.49
CA VAL A 698 27.75 -12.76 1.06
C VAL A 698 26.92 -14.00 0.69
N PRO A 699 25.77 -13.87 0.00
CA PRO A 699 24.98 -15.01 -0.45
C PRO A 699 25.80 -16.02 -1.27
N LYS A 700 25.49 -17.31 -1.14
CA LYS A 700 26.24 -18.37 -1.85
C LYS A 700 26.13 -18.27 -3.38
N SER A 701 25.08 -17.62 -3.89
CA SER A 701 24.86 -17.35 -5.31
C SER A 701 25.88 -16.38 -5.90
N GLU A 702 26.42 -15.46 -5.10
CA GLU A 702 27.34 -14.40 -5.55
C GLU A 702 28.79 -14.89 -5.65
N THR A 703 29.03 -15.83 -6.56
CA THR A 703 30.32 -16.54 -6.64
C THR A 703 31.51 -15.61 -6.92
N ASP A 704 31.30 -14.54 -7.68
CA ASP A 704 32.37 -13.62 -8.07
C ASP A 704 32.80 -12.72 -6.91
N ILE A 705 31.85 -12.19 -6.13
CA ILE A 705 32.14 -11.40 -4.93
C ILE A 705 32.82 -12.28 -3.87
N ARG A 706 32.33 -13.51 -3.67
CA ARG A 706 32.97 -14.46 -2.73
C ARG A 706 34.40 -14.76 -3.14
N LYS A 707 34.65 -14.99 -4.44
CA LYS A 707 36.00 -15.22 -4.97
C LYS A 707 36.93 -14.03 -4.76
N LEU A 708 36.43 -12.79 -4.93
CA LEU A 708 37.22 -11.58 -4.68
C LEU A 708 37.62 -11.45 -3.20
N LEU A 709 36.71 -11.81 -2.29
CA LEU A 709 36.93 -11.68 -0.85
C LEU A 709 37.76 -12.83 -0.25
N GLY A 710 37.80 -14.02 -0.86
CA GLY A 710 38.60 -15.16 -0.39
C GLY A 710 37.81 -16.03 0.57
#